data_AF-A0A7X8SQ24-F1
#
_entry.id   AF-A0A7X8SQ24-F1
#
_cell.length_a   1.000
_cell.length_b   1.000
_cell.length_c   1.000
_cell.angle_alpha   90.00
_cell.angle_beta   90.00
_cell.angle_gamma   90.00
#
_symmetry.space_group_name_H-M   'P 1'
#
loop_
_entity.id
_entity.type
_entity.pdbx_description
1 polymer ?
#
loop_
_entity_poly.entity_id
_entity_poly.type
_entity_poly.pdbx_seq_one_letter_code
_entity_poly.pdbx_strand_id
1 'polypeptide(L)'
;MKNIYFIWIKNIIALSFVVYSSKSLGQVIVSDAATLEEQIASATAGDTILMKNGIWKDLEVKFTGEGTVEKPIILKAQTNGKVIIEGQSYIGISGKYLVVEGLTFKNGYTPTNAVISYRTSSKDFAYHCRVTQCLIENFSNPERYEADKWVEMYGKDNRFDHNALIDKRNKGVTFTVRLNNEESRENNHIIEYNYFGKRQNLGSNGGETLRIGTSHYSRTNSNSIVRKNYFESCDGELEIISNKSCGNTYQDNVFDACKGTLTMRHGERTLVENNYFLGKRKHNTGGIRVINERQTVKNNYISGLTGYRFRGALVVMNGVPNSPLNRYNQVDGAVISNNLILNSDHVQLCAGSDTERSATPINSTMSDNIFMTNTNPSLFTVYDDISGIQFEGNFVNKEENVPVENGFKSIDYQLTKNSNGLLSASKKLLKKIGFKGDVELPVSREEVGPAFYDKDTKVIGLNEGKEIHVQPGINTIIEALEMANPGDILLLEGNEEYVLTKTAYIHFPVTLKGEGKATILSEKSVAFQLENEADLELNHLVIDAKNAPDQSGNCIVSTSRYSMNDNYIFKTLDCEIRNLNINHTFNFLKIYPSTMADTVLIENSQFDQVTGSILALDKEVDDLGMYNAEYVIIQQSSFKNIDNTIADVYRGGTDESTFGPNVEVLDCTFENVGHSKRNKEQSSLTFHGVQKLEIDECHWVKSAPLKLFLTNGEPISEIKNCTFQETDKVVANSDKYSFENIKMINK
;
A
#
# COMPACT_ATOMS: atom_id res chain seq x y z
N MET A 1 -54.55 81.04 42.63
CA MET A 1 -54.23 79.72 42.03
C MET A 1 -52.84 79.79 41.42
N LYS A 2 -51.93 78.91 41.89
CA LYS A 2 -50.68 78.39 41.30
C LYS A 2 -49.73 79.39 40.58
N ASN A 3 -48.59 79.73 41.20
CA ASN A 3 -47.24 79.17 40.96
C ASN A 3 -46.79 79.17 39.50
N ILE A 4 -45.81 80.02 39.12
CA ILE A 4 -44.52 79.71 38.41
C ILE A 4 -43.65 81.01 38.61
N TYR A 5 -42.40 81.06 39.08
CA TYR A 5 -41.12 80.62 38.51
C TYR A 5 -40.00 80.86 39.53
N PHE A 6 -39.12 79.88 39.73
CA PHE A 6 -37.65 80.03 39.77
C PHE A 6 -37.04 78.66 40.07
N ILE A 7 -36.07 78.21 39.25
CA ILE A 7 -34.77 77.58 39.66
C ILE A 7 -34.17 76.63 38.59
N TRP A 8 -33.00 77.08 38.12
CA TRP A 8 -31.73 76.36 37.83
C TRP A 8 -31.55 75.49 36.57
N ILE A 9 -30.61 75.95 35.75
CA ILE A 9 -29.88 75.22 34.72
C ILE A 9 -28.80 74.38 35.40
N LYS A 10 -28.79 73.06 35.17
CA LYS A 10 -27.62 72.18 35.37
C LYS A 10 -27.19 71.63 34.01
N ASN A 11 -25.99 72.00 33.59
CA ASN A 11 -25.27 71.37 32.49
C ASN A 11 -24.83 69.95 32.92
N ILE A 12 -25.23 68.93 32.16
CA ILE A 12 -24.62 67.59 32.20
C ILE A 12 -24.05 67.34 30.80
N ILE A 13 -22.72 67.42 30.69
CA ILE A 13 -21.97 66.90 29.55
C ILE A 13 -21.73 65.43 29.84
N ALA A 14 -22.48 64.55 29.16
CA ALA A 14 -22.21 63.12 29.16
C ALA A 14 -21.12 62.83 28.12
N LEU A 15 -19.88 62.68 28.60
CA LEU A 15 -18.75 62.26 27.80
C LEU A 15 -18.83 60.73 27.62
N SER A 16 -19.29 60.28 26.46
CA SER A 16 -19.28 58.86 26.08
C SER A 16 -17.84 58.42 25.79
N PHE A 17 -17.16 57.84 26.77
CA PHE A 17 -15.92 57.11 26.55
C PHE A 17 -16.26 55.81 25.78
N VAL A 18 -16.13 55.85 24.45
CA VAL A 18 -15.98 54.64 23.65
C VAL A 18 -14.59 54.10 23.95
N VAL A 19 -14.51 53.12 24.86
CA VAL A 19 -13.31 52.32 25.04
C VAL A 19 -13.19 51.43 23.81
N TYR A 20 -12.47 51.91 22.79
CA TYR A 20 -11.90 51.03 21.78
C TYR A 20 -10.86 50.16 22.50
N SER A 21 -11.27 48.96 22.91
CA SER A 21 -10.32 47.90 23.23
C SER A 21 -9.61 47.56 21.94
N SER A 22 -8.42 48.12 21.76
CA SER A 22 -7.47 47.64 20.78
C SER A 22 -7.00 46.27 21.27
N LYS A 23 -7.74 45.21 20.93
CA LYS A 23 -7.19 43.86 21.01
C LYS A 23 -5.96 43.85 20.11
N SER A 24 -4.79 43.74 20.71
CA SER A 24 -3.55 43.50 19.96
C SER A 24 -3.74 42.23 19.16
N LEU A 25 -3.34 42.24 17.88
CA LEU A 25 -3.01 41.03 17.12
C LEU A 25 -2.16 40.14 18.03
N GLY A 26 -2.76 39.07 18.54
CA GLY A 26 -2.30 38.43 19.76
C GLY A 26 -2.07 36.95 19.54
N GLN A 27 -0.82 36.53 19.71
CA GLN A 27 -0.50 35.12 19.87
C GLN A 27 -1.04 34.66 21.22
N VAL A 28 -1.96 33.70 21.25
CA VAL A 28 -2.51 33.12 22.47
C VAL A 28 -2.04 31.68 22.60
N ILE A 29 -1.45 31.33 23.75
CA ILE A 29 -1.06 29.95 24.05
C ILE A 29 -2.22 29.25 24.76
N VAL A 30 -2.61 28.07 24.26
CA VAL A 30 -3.62 27.20 24.85
C VAL A 30 -2.98 25.91 25.35
N SER A 31 -3.47 25.38 26.47
CA SER A 31 -2.88 24.22 27.15
C SER A 31 -3.78 23.00 27.25
N ASP A 32 -5.04 23.12 26.85
CA ASP A 32 -6.05 22.07 26.93
C ASP A 32 -7.15 22.30 25.88
N ALA A 33 -7.99 21.28 25.68
CA ALA A 33 -9.03 21.30 24.64
C ALA A 33 -10.08 22.40 24.85
N ALA A 34 -10.44 22.69 26.11
CA ALA A 34 -11.45 23.70 26.43
C ALA A 34 -10.97 25.11 26.07
N THR A 35 -9.73 25.45 26.45
CA THR A 35 -9.13 26.73 26.09
C THR A 35 -8.88 26.84 24.59
N LEU A 36 -8.52 25.75 23.91
CA LEU A 36 -8.42 25.71 22.45
C LEU A 36 -9.76 26.04 21.78
N GLU A 37 -10.86 25.40 22.20
CA GLU A 37 -12.20 25.66 21.66
C GLU A 37 -12.63 27.11 21.86
N GLU A 38 -12.41 27.67 23.06
CA GLU A 38 -12.71 29.08 23.37
C GLU A 38 -11.91 30.05 22.49
N GLN A 39 -10.62 29.78 22.29
CA GLN A 39 -9.78 30.63 21.44
C GLN A 39 -10.15 30.52 19.97
N ILE A 40 -10.53 29.34 19.47
CA ILE A 40 -11.05 29.20 18.11
C ILE A 40 -12.33 30.02 17.94
N ALA A 41 -13.29 29.90 18.87
CA ALA A 41 -14.58 30.58 18.77
C ALA A 41 -14.48 32.11 18.81
N SER A 42 -13.42 32.66 19.42
CA SER A 42 -13.20 34.10 19.57
C SER A 42 -12.13 34.67 18.62
N ALA A 43 -11.51 33.83 17.79
CA ALA A 43 -10.45 34.24 16.87
C ALA A 43 -10.96 35.14 15.76
N THR A 44 -10.14 36.13 15.42
CA THR A 44 -10.38 37.09 14.34
C THR A 44 -9.18 37.15 13.40
N ALA A 45 -9.36 37.74 12.22
CA ALA A 45 -8.32 37.80 11.19
C ALA A 45 -6.97 38.33 11.73
N GLY A 46 -5.93 37.48 11.62
CA GLY A 46 -4.57 37.76 12.08
C GLY A 46 -4.21 37.16 13.44
N ASP A 47 -5.18 36.56 14.14
CA ASP A 47 -4.90 35.87 15.41
C ASP A 47 -4.13 34.56 15.19
N THR A 48 -3.29 34.22 16.17
CA THR A 48 -2.52 32.96 16.20
C THR A 48 -2.79 32.22 17.50
N ILE A 49 -3.33 31.02 17.40
CA ILE A 49 -3.57 30.10 18.50
C ILE A 49 -2.41 29.10 18.54
N LEU A 50 -1.59 29.17 19.59
CA LEU A 50 -0.47 28.26 19.81
C LEU A 50 -0.84 27.15 20.77
N MET A 51 -0.82 25.91 20.29
CA MET A 51 -0.98 24.73 21.11
C MET A 51 0.31 24.44 21.88
N LYS A 52 0.24 24.40 23.22
CA LYS A 52 1.38 24.07 24.08
C LYS A 52 1.95 22.69 23.75
N ASN A 53 3.28 22.57 23.79
CA ASN A 53 3.99 21.31 23.62
C ASN A 53 3.48 20.24 24.61
N GLY A 54 3.36 19.00 24.14
CA GLY A 54 2.86 17.88 24.93
C GLY A 54 1.90 16.99 24.16
N ILE A 55 1.30 16.05 24.87
CA ILE A 55 0.31 15.11 24.35
C ILE A 55 -1.09 15.70 24.50
N TRP A 56 -1.83 15.71 23.40
CA TRP A 56 -3.23 16.09 23.29
C TRP A 56 -4.02 14.83 22.89
N LYS A 57 -4.58 14.16 23.89
CA LYS A 57 -5.24 12.87 23.71
C LYS A 57 -6.74 13.06 23.55
N ASP A 58 -7.34 12.27 22.64
CA ASP A 58 -8.79 12.26 22.36
C ASP A 58 -9.32 13.68 22.02
N LEU A 59 -8.57 14.38 21.16
CA LEU A 59 -8.79 15.77 20.78
C LEU A 59 -9.68 15.88 19.54
N GLU A 60 -10.82 16.54 19.71
CA GLU A 60 -11.70 16.92 18.62
C GLU A 60 -11.56 18.42 18.30
N VAL A 61 -11.04 18.78 17.13
CA VAL A 61 -10.88 20.18 16.74
C VAL A 61 -11.84 20.54 15.62
N LYS A 62 -12.69 21.55 15.85
CA LYS A 62 -13.47 22.22 14.81
C LYS A 62 -12.89 23.62 14.59
N PHE A 63 -11.88 23.71 13.74
CA PHE A 63 -11.21 24.97 13.46
C PHE A 63 -12.02 25.80 12.46
N THR A 64 -12.74 26.79 12.99
CA THR A 64 -13.60 27.68 12.21
C THR A 64 -13.17 29.13 12.33
N GLY A 65 -13.45 29.92 11.30
CA GLY A 65 -13.18 31.36 11.31
C GLY A 65 -13.06 31.97 9.92
N GLU A 66 -12.97 33.29 9.88
CA GLU A 66 -12.77 34.06 8.65
C GLU A 66 -11.55 34.98 8.80
N GLY A 67 -10.42 34.51 8.28
CA GLY A 67 -9.24 35.34 8.07
C GLY A 67 -9.32 36.14 6.76
N THR A 68 -8.23 36.82 6.42
CA THR A 68 -8.02 37.42 5.10
C THR A 68 -6.72 36.94 4.47
N VAL A 69 -6.49 37.25 3.19
CA VAL A 69 -5.24 36.95 2.48
C VAL A 69 -4.01 37.45 3.27
N GLU A 70 -4.09 38.67 3.80
CA GLU A 70 -2.99 39.32 4.52
C GLU A 70 -2.94 38.94 6.00
N LYS A 71 -4.07 38.48 6.56
CA LYS A 71 -4.25 38.21 7.99
C LYS A 71 -5.02 36.90 8.19
N PRO A 72 -4.42 35.75 7.88
CA PRO A 72 -5.05 34.46 8.15
C PRO A 72 -5.21 34.25 9.66
N ILE A 73 -6.12 33.34 10.04
CA ILE A 73 -6.18 32.82 11.40
C ILE A 73 -5.33 31.56 11.45
N ILE A 74 -4.41 31.47 12.41
CA ILE A 74 -3.41 30.40 12.46
C ILE A 74 -3.61 29.55 13.71
N LEU A 75 -3.81 28.25 13.53
CA LEU A 75 -3.69 27.23 14.58
C LEU A 75 -2.35 26.52 14.42
N LYS A 76 -1.45 26.64 15.40
CA LYS A 76 -0.07 26.17 15.24
C LYS A 76 0.49 25.50 16.50
N ALA A 77 1.34 24.51 16.32
CA ALA A 77 2.14 23.95 17.42
C ALA A 77 3.10 24.99 18.01
N GLN A 78 3.23 25.05 19.33
CA GLN A 78 4.23 25.90 20.00
C GLN A 78 5.65 25.59 19.50
N THR A 79 5.95 24.31 19.26
CA THR A 79 7.14 23.85 18.55
C THR A 79 6.71 22.76 17.59
N ASN A 80 6.97 22.94 16.29
CA ASN A 80 6.59 21.95 15.27
C ASN A 80 7.14 20.57 15.65
N GLY A 81 6.27 19.55 15.59
CA GLY A 81 6.61 18.17 15.96
C GLY A 81 6.54 17.86 17.46
N LYS A 82 6.32 18.84 18.35
CA LYS A 82 6.22 18.64 19.81
C LYS A 82 4.80 18.73 20.37
N VAL A 83 3.81 19.01 19.51
CA VAL A 83 2.38 18.85 19.83
C VAL A 83 1.94 17.52 19.23
N ILE A 84 1.81 16.51 20.08
CA ILE A 84 1.46 15.15 19.70
C ILE A 84 -0.02 14.94 19.96
N ILE A 85 -0.77 14.63 18.92
CA ILE A 85 -2.19 14.33 18.95
C ILE A 85 -2.35 12.82 18.93
N GLU A 86 -2.92 12.24 19.99
CA GLU A 86 -3.02 10.78 20.21
C GLU A 86 -4.48 10.35 20.48
N GLY A 87 -4.71 9.04 20.55
CA GLY A 87 -6.03 8.48 20.84
C GLY A 87 -7.03 8.73 19.70
N GLN A 88 -8.30 8.91 20.06
CA GLN A 88 -9.37 9.16 19.10
C GLN A 88 -9.48 10.64 18.77
N SER A 89 -8.66 11.11 17.83
CA SER A 89 -8.51 12.54 17.53
C SER A 89 -8.71 12.88 16.05
N TYR A 90 -9.18 14.10 15.77
CA TYR A 90 -9.35 14.61 14.41
C TYR A 90 -9.42 16.15 14.37
N ILE A 91 -9.24 16.71 13.17
CA ILE A 91 -9.41 18.15 12.89
C ILE A 91 -10.35 18.33 11.69
N GLY A 92 -11.44 19.09 11.90
CA GLY A 92 -12.28 19.67 10.86
C GLY A 92 -11.98 21.16 10.67
N ILE A 93 -11.92 21.63 9.44
CA ILE A 93 -11.62 23.02 9.06
C ILE A 93 -12.77 23.57 8.22
N SER A 94 -13.32 24.75 8.56
CA SER A 94 -14.32 25.42 7.71
C SER A 94 -14.29 26.92 7.88
N GLY A 95 -14.55 27.67 6.82
CA GLY A 95 -14.39 29.13 6.79
C GLY A 95 -13.35 29.54 5.76
N LYS A 96 -12.65 30.66 5.98
CA LYS A 96 -11.75 31.25 4.98
C LYS A 96 -10.39 31.62 5.56
N TYR A 97 -9.34 31.42 4.77
CA TYR A 97 -7.97 31.85 5.10
C TYR A 97 -7.51 31.36 6.48
N LEU A 98 -7.71 30.07 6.73
CA LEU A 98 -7.29 29.38 7.95
C LEU A 98 -5.99 28.60 7.69
N VAL A 99 -5.08 28.58 8.65
CA VAL A 99 -3.81 27.84 8.56
C VAL A 99 -3.67 26.89 9.74
N VAL A 100 -3.39 25.62 9.46
CA VAL A 100 -2.98 24.62 10.47
C VAL A 100 -1.50 24.29 10.25
N GLU A 101 -0.68 24.42 11.30
CA GLU A 101 0.77 24.22 11.20
C GLU A 101 1.38 23.39 12.34
N GLY A 102 2.27 22.44 11.99
CA GLY A 102 3.23 21.89 12.94
C GLY A 102 2.74 20.74 13.82
N LEU A 103 1.54 20.22 13.58
CA LEU A 103 0.90 19.18 14.41
C LEU A 103 1.39 17.77 14.03
N THR A 104 1.45 16.85 15.00
CA THR A 104 1.83 15.44 14.77
C THR A 104 0.74 14.51 15.28
N PHE A 105 0.18 13.67 14.42
CA PHE A 105 -0.79 12.63 14.76
C PHE A 105 -0.10 11.27 14.78
N LYS A 106 -0.12 10.58 15.92
CA LYS A 106 0.39 9.21 16.10
C LYS A 106 -0.26 8.54 17.30
N ASN A 107 -0.03 7.25 17.51
CA ASN A 107 -0.56 6.51 18.67
C ASN A 107 -2.09 6.64 18.82
N GLY A 108 -2.83 6.49 17.73
CA GLY A 108 -4.28 6.66 17.71
C GLY A 108 -4.88 6.46 16.32
N TYR A 109 -6.13 6.87 16.17
CA TYR A 109 -6.88 6.80 14.91
C TYR A 109 -8.03 7.82 14.97
N THR A 110 -8.63 8.15 13.83
CA THR A 110 -9.80 9.04 13.83
C THR A 110 -11.07 8.29 14.23
N PRO A 111 -11.92 8.83 15.12
CA PRO A 111 -13.25 8.29 15.38
C PRO A 111 -14.27 8.67 14.28
N THR A 112 -13.83 9.40 13.25
CA THR A 112 -14.66 9.87 12.15
C THR A 112 -14.18 9.29 10.80
N ASN A 113 -14.69 9.82 9.69
CA ASN A 113 -14.26 9.40 8.36
C ASN A 113 -12.86 9.91 7.97
N ALA A 114 -12.30 10.90 8.67
CA ALA A 114 -11.05 11.55 8.30
C ALA A 114 -10.23 12.02 9.52
N VAL A 115 -8.90 12.01 9.44
CA VAL A 115 -8.04 12.65 10.46
C VAL A 115 -8.05 14.17 10.28
N ILE A 116 -7.89 14.65 9.04
CA ILE A 116 -7.98 16.05 8.65
C ILE A 116 -9.09 16.20 7.59
N SER A 117 -10.07 17.05 7.86
CA SER A 117 -11.21 17.31 6.98
C SER A 117 -11.34 18.80 6.70
N TYR A 118 -11.39 19.20 5.43
CA TYR A 118 -11.64 20.59 5.00
C TYR A 118 -13.13 20.96 5.02
N ARG A 119 -13.84 20.41 6.01
CA ARG A 119 -15.19 20.78 6.42
C ARG A 119 -15.42 20.39 7.88
N THR A 120 -16.32 21.08 8.55
CA THR A 120 -16.80 20.72 9.91
C THR A 120 -18.21 20.13 9.89
N SER A 121 -18.94 20.30 8.78
CA SER A 121 -20.27 19.72 8.56
C SER A 121 -20.50 19.41 7.07
N SER A 122 -21.68 18.92 6.70
CA SER A 122 -22.05 18.73 5.28
C SER A 122 -22.29 20.04 4.51
N LYS A 123 -22.30 21.19 5.21
CA LYS A 123 -22.59 22.52 4.64
C LYS A 123 -21.47 23.54 4.86
N ASP A 124 -20.58 23.29 5.81
CA ASP A 124 -19.53 24.23 6.23
C ASP A 124 -18.17 23.76 5.71
N PHE A 125 -17.69 24.40 4.64
CA PHE A 125 -16.46 24.05 3.91
C PHE A 125 -15.33 25.05 4.14
N ALA A 126 -14.10 24.66 3.87
CA ALA A 126 -12.92 25.51 3.90
C ALA A 126 -12.62 26.13 2.52
N TYR A 127 -12.22 27.40 2.50
CA TYR A 127 -11.78 28.11 1.28
C TYR A 127 -10.50 28.89 1.52
N HIS A 128 -9.54 28.81 0.61
CA HIS A 128 -8.23 29.46 0.77
C HIS A 128 -7.49 29.05 2.06
N CYS A 129 -7.77 27.86 2.58
CA CYS A 129 -7.17 27.35 3.80
C CYS A 129 -5.93 26.50 3.50
N ARG A 130 -5.01 26.41 4.46
CA ARG A 130 -3.73 25.74 4.32
C ARG A 130 -3.46 24.79 5.49
N VAL A 131 -3.02 23.57 5.19
CA VAL A 131 -2.45 22.65 6.18
C VAL A 131 -1.00 22.41 5.79
N THR A 132 -0.07 22.69 6.71
CA THR A 132 1.36 22.63 6.39
C THR A 132 2.23 22.20 7.55
N GLN A 133 3.38 21.59 7.26
CA GLN A 133 4.34 21.15 8.29
C GLN A 133 3.71 20.19 9.31
N CYS A 134 2.71 19.40 8.94
CA CYS A 134 2.10 18.40 9.81
C CYS A 134 2.61 16.99 9.48
N LEU A 135 2.59 16.11 10.49
CA LEU A 135 2.93 14.70 10.38
C LEU A 135 1.72 13.85 10.78
N ILE A 136 1.36 12.87 9.96
CA ILE A 136 0.48 11.76 10.34
C ILE A 136 1.28 10.48 10.18
N GLU A 137 1.58 9.81 11.30
CA GLU A 137 2.44 8.63 11.36
C GLU A 137 1.72 7.51 12.11
N ASN A 138 1.46 6.40 11.41
CA ASN A 138 0.78 5.22 11.96
C ASN A 138 -0.50 5.55 12.76
N PHE A 139 -1.29 6.52 12.29
CA PHE A 139 -2.57 6.91 12.91
C PHE A 139 -3.74 6.12 12.29
N SER A 140 -3.59 4.80 12.26
CA SER A 140 -4.45 3.87 11.53
C SER A 140 -5.47 3.21 12.44
N ASN A 141 -6.69 3.01 11.93
CA ASN A 141 -7.70 2.20 12.62
C ASN A 141 -7.13 0.79 12.94
N PRO A 142 -7.34 0.24 14.15
CA PRO A 142 -6.89 -1.12 14.49
C PRO A 142 -7.54 -2.22 13.64
N GLU A 143 -8.74 -1.96 13.11
CA GLU A 143 -9.43 -2.87 12.20
C GLU A 143 -8.97 -2.62 10.75
N ARG A 144 -8.25 -3.59 10.17
CA ARG A 144 -7.60 -3.50 8.85
C ARG A 144 -8.55 -3.07 7.74
N TYR A 145 -9.78 -3.55 7.76
CA TYR A 145 -10.75 -3.26 6.71
C TYR A 145 -11.81 -2.22 7.09
N GLU A 146 -11.72 -1.63 8.28
CA GLU A 146 -12.53 -0.46 8.65
C GLU A 146 -11.99 0.78 7.94
N ALA A 147 -12.84 1.43 7.16
CA ALA A 147 -12.40 2.36 6.12
C ALA A 147 -12.46 3.84 6.55
N ASP A 148 -11.31 4.42 6.86
CA ASP A 148 -11.14 5.86 7.05
C ASP A 148 -10.23 6.48 5.99
N LYS A 149 -9.98 7.79 6.11
CA LYS A 149 -9.05 8.56 5.29
C LYS A 149 -8.19 9.37 6.26
N TRP A 150 -7.00 9.76 5.84
CA TRP A 150 -6.23 10.70 6.64
C TRP A 150 -6.53 12.14 6.26
N VAL A 151 -6.71 12.43 4.98
CA VAL A 151 -7.05 13.77 4.51
C VAL A 151 -8.24 13.72 3.57
N GLU A 152 -9.28 14.51 3.87
CA GLU A 152 -10.35 14.82 2.94
C GLU A 152 -10.40 16.33 2.63
N MET A 153 -10.09 16.69 1.39
CA MET A 153 -10.25 18.06 0.88
C MET A 153 -11.65 18.27 0.29
N TYR A 154 -12.24 19.40 0.67
CA TYR A 154 -13.49 19.97 0.17
C TYR A 154 -13.30 21.48 -0.06
N GLY A 155 -14.33 22.17 -0.58
CA GLY A 155 -14.29 23.61 -0.82
C GLY A 155 -13.38 23.99 -2.00
N LYS A 156 -12.81 25.21 -2.01
CA LYS A 156 -11.99 25.72 -3.12
C LYS A 156 -10.72 26.44 -2.66
N ASP A 157 -9.73 26.46 -3.55
CA ASP A 157 -8.48 27.19 -3.45
C ASP A 157 -7.66 26.87 -2.19
N ASN A 158 -7.87 25.67 -1.64
CA ASN A 158 -7.14 25.16 -0.48
C ASN A 158 -5.76 24.60 -0.87
N ARG A 159 -4.84 24.62 0.10
CA ARG A 159 -3.48 24.10 -0.05
C ARG A 159 -3.14 23.07 1.02
N PHE A 160 -2.49 22.00 0.61
CA PHE A 160 -1.89 21.00 1.52
C PHE A 160 -0.43 20.82 1.12
N ASP A 161 0.50 21.31 1.95
CA ASP A 161 1.90 21.37 1.56
C ASP A 161 2.93 21.18 2.69
N HIS A 162 4.09 20.59 2.39
CA HIS A 162 5.14 20.28 3.37
C HIS A 162 4.66 19.38 4.52
N ASN A 163 3.72 18.47 4.26
CA ASN A 163 3.27 17.49 5.25
C ASN A 163 3.87 16.11 4.99
N ALA A 164 3.85 15.24 5.99
CA ALA A 164 4.24 13.84 5.87
C ALA A 164 3.09 12.93 6.29
N LEU A 165 2.81 11.91 5.47
CA LEU A 165 1.79 10.89 5.71
C LEU A 165 2.44 9.51 5.59
N ILE A 166 2.64 8.81 6.70
CA ILE A 166 3.48 7.60 6.81
C ILE A 166 2.74 6.46 7.49
N ASP A 167 2.72 5.29 6.86
CA ASP A 167 2.18 4.01 7.38
C ASP A 167 0.68 4.02 7.68
N LYS A 168 -0.13 4.34 6.66
CA LYS A 168 -1.58 4.05 6.73
C LYS A 168 -1.80 2.56 6.48
N ARG A 169 -2.30 1.86 7.48
CA ARG A 169 -2.34 0.39 7.54
C ARG A 169 -3.71 -0.24 7.31
N ASN A 170 -4.78 0.55 7.40
CA ASN A 170 -6.15 0.13 7.17
C ASN A 170 -6.70 0.59 5.81
N LYS A 171 -7.82 0.00 5.41
CA LYS A 171 -8.56 0.30 4.19
C LYS A 171 -8.95 1.77 4.10
N GLY A 172 -9.05 2.25 2.86
CA GLY A 172 -9.43 3.62 2.53
C GLY A 172 -8.22 4.45 2.13
N VAL A 173 -8.44 5.27 1.10
CA VAL A 173 -7.43 6.16 0.53
C VAL A 173 -6.77 7.05 1.61
N THR A 174 -5.46 7.26 1.53
CA THR A 174 -4.74 8.13 2.48
C THR A 174 -5.22 9.58 2.34
N PHE A 175 -5.23 10.09 1.12
CA PHE A 175 -5.63 11.46 0.80
C PHE A 175 -6.70 11.47 -0.29
N THR A 176 -7.81 12.19 -0.09
CA THR A 176 -8.78 12.40 -1.17
C THR A 176 -9.29 13.83 -1.33
N VAL A 177 -9.52 14.24 -2.58
CA VAL A 177 -10.30 15.43 -2.94
C VAL A 177 -11.72 15.02 -3.30
N ARG A 178 -12.71 15.66 -2.69
CA ARG A 178 -14.12 15.27 -2.78
C ARG A 178 -14.90 16.27 -3.63
N LEU A 179 -15.74 15.77 -4.54
CA LEU A 179 -16.46 16.58 -5.55
C LEU A 179 -17.99 16.43 -5.47
N ASN A 180 -18.48 15.91 -4.34
CA ASN A 180 -19.87 15.51 -4.15
C ASN A 180 -20.84 16.67 -3.92
N ASN A 181 -20.37 17.92 -4.05
CA ASN A 181 -21.16 19.15 -3.99
C ASN A 181 -20.51 20.21 -4.90
N GLU A 182 -21.27 21.21 -5.32
CA GLU A 182 -20.78 22.27 -6.23
C GLU A 182 -19.71 23.17 -5.59
N GLU A 183 -19.77 23.35 -4.27
CA GLU A 183 -18.78 24.11 -3.50
C GLU A 183 -17.38 23.48 -3.51
N SER A 184 -17.27 22.19 -3.85
CA SER A 184 -16.00 21.45 -3.90
C SER A 184 -15.55 21.08 -5.33
N ARG A 185 -16.27 21.51 -6.36
CA ARG A 185 -15.91 21.33 -7.78
C ARG A 185 -15.18 22.57 -8.30
N GLU A 186 -14.39 22.39 -9.36
CA GLU A 186 -13.53 23.45 -9.92
C GLU A 186 -12.72 24.11 -8.81
N ASN A 187 -12.11 23.26 -7.97
CA ASN A 187 -11.60 23.62 -6.67
C ASN A 187 -10.21 24.25 -6.72
N ASN A 188 -9.44 24.06 -7.79
CA ASN A 188 -8.07 24.58 -7.92
C ASN A 188 -7.18 24.30 -6.70
N HIS A 189 -7.42 23.16 -6.03
CA HIS A 189 -6.61 22.77 -4.87
C HIS A 189 -5.16 22.56 -5.26
N ILE A 190 -4.24 22.89 -4.34
CA ILE A 190 -2.80 22.70 -4.53
C ILE A 190 -2.28 21.71 -3.48
N ILE A 191 -1.69 20.62 -3.95
CA ILE A 191 -1.08 19.57 -3.13
C ILE A 191 0.40 19.49 -3.53
N GLU A 192 1.30 20.01 -2.69
CA GLU A 192 2.71 20.13 -3.08
C GLU A 192 3.73 19.99 -1.96
N TYR A 193 4.96 19.59 -2.29
CA TYR A 193 6.05 19.42 -1.32
C TYR A 193 5.72 18.45 -0.18
N ASN A 194 4.77 17.53 -0.36
CA ASN A 194 4.44 16.54 0.65
C ASN A 194 5.31 15.28 0.49
N TYR A 195 5.60 14.65 1.62
CA TYR A 195 6.22 13.34 1.69
C TYR A 195 5.15 12.29 1.98
N PHE A 196 4.77 11.53 0.95
CA PHE A 196 3.93 10.34 1.09
C PHE A 196 4.86 9.15 1.26
N GLY A 197 5.12 8.76 2.51
CA GLY A 197 6.05 7.67 2.81
C GLY A 197 5.40 6.30 2.67
N LYS A 198 6.04 5.31 3.32
CA LYS A 198 5.64 3.90 3.24
C LYS A 198 4.14 3.74 3.46
N ARG A 199 3.52 2.96 2.59
CA ARG A 199 2.19 2.40 2.78
C ARG A 199 2.26 0.93 2.37
N GLN A 200 2.22 0.03 3.34
CA GLN A 200 2.30 -1.40 3.05
C GLN A 200 1.13 -1.90 2.20
N ASN A 201 1.31 -3.04 1.54
CA ASN A 201 0.27 -3.72 0.79
C ASN A 201 -0.95 -4.01 1.68
N LEU A 202 -2.12 -3.51 1.27
CA LEU A 202 -3.36 -3.72 2.01
C LEU A 202 -3.88 -5.16 1.93
N GLY A 203 -3.49 -5.90 0.89
CA GLY A 203 -4.09 -7.21 0.59
C GLY A 203 -5.51 -7.11 0.02
N SER A 204 -5.92 -5.93 -0.46
CA SER A 204 -7.26 -5.66 -1.01
C SER A 204 -7.29 -4.34 -1.80
N ASN A 205 -8.41 -4.07 -2.47
CA ASN A 205 -8.74 -2.77 -3.05
C ASN A 205 -9.05 -1.70 -1.98
N GLY A 206 -8.76 -0.43 -2.29
CA GLY A 206 -8.97 0.71 -1.39
C GLY A 206 -7.69 1.11 -0.65
N GLY A 207 -6.54 0.77 -1.22
CA GLY A 207 -5.20 1.05 -0.71
C GLY A 207 -4.61 2.36 -1.26
N GLU A 208 -5.37 3.19 -1.98
CA GLU A 208 -4.80 4.27 -2.80
C GLU A 208 -4.11 5.34 -1.94
N THR A 209 -2.92 5.82 -2.30
CA THR A 209 -2.30 6.94 -1.56
C THR A 209 -3.05 8.25 -1.80
N LEU A 210 -3.39 8.57 -3.05
CA LEU A 210 -4.10 9.81 -3.41
C LEU A 210 -5.23 9.56 -4.40
N ARG A 211 -6.42 10.11 -4.13
CA ARG A 211 -7.57 10.04 -5.04
C ARG A 211 -8.26 11.39 -5.24
N ILE A 212 -8.39 11.83 -6.49
CA ILE A 212 -9.08 13.09 -6.83
C ILE A 212 -10.41 12.77 -7.51
N GLY A 213 -11.51 12.88 -6.76
CA GLY A 213 -12.86 12.56 -7.22
C GLY A 213 -13.27 11.09 -7.00
N THR A 214 -14.39 10.71 -7.62
CA THR A 214 -14.95 9.35 -7.62
C THR A 214 -15.65 9.09 -8.95
N SER A 215 -15.98 7.83 -9.27
CA SER A 215 -16.71 7.49 -10.51
C SER A 215 -17.97 8.34 -10.73
N HIS A 216 -18.78 8.54 -9.69
CA HIS A 216 -20.04 9.31 -9.74
C HIS A 216 -19.86 10.77 -10.16
N TYR A 217 -18.72 11.38 -9.83
CA TYR A 217 -18.41 12.78 -10.14
C TYR A 217 -17.27 12.90 -11.15
N SER A 218 -16.92 11.81 -11.84
CA SER A 218 -15.71 11.77 -12.67
C SER A 218 -15.74 12.66 -13.90
N ARG A 219 -16.93 13.08 -14.34
CA ARG A 219 -17.13 14.00 -15.47
C ARG A 219 -17.14 15.47 -15.06
N THR A 220 -16.91 15.79 -13.78
CA THR A 220 -16.82 17.18 -13.32
C THR A 220 -15.37 17.65 -13.26
N ASN A 221 -15.14 18.93 -13.53
CA ASN A 221 -13.83 19.54 -13.37
C ASN A 221 -13.48 19.63 -11.88
N SER A 222 -12.29 19.18 -11.53
CA SER A 222 -11.68 19.41 -10.22
C SER A 222 -10.61 20.50 -10.32
N ASN A 223 -9.82 20.50 -11.40
CA ASN A 223 -8.71 21.44 -11.61
C ASN A 223 -7.64 21.40 -10.51
N SER A 224 -7.55 20.30 -9.77
CA SER A 224 -6.55 20.16 -8.71
C SER A 224 -5.15 19.99 -9.30
N ILE A 225 -4.16 20.57 -8.62
CA ILE A 225 -2.75 20.52 -9.00
C ILE A 225 -2.00 19.74 -7.93
N VAL A 226 -1.38 18.63 -8.33
CA VAL A 226 -0.50 17.79 -7.51
C VAL A 226 0.90 17.92 -8.05
N ARG A 227 1.78 18.62 -7.34
CA ARG A 227 3.13 18.84 -7.82
C ARG A 227 4.23 18.78 -6.79
N LYS A 228 5.44 18.38 -7.20
CA LYS A 228 6.61 18.36 -6.32
C LYS A 228 6.40 17.59 -5.02
N ASN A 229 5.62 16.50 -5.08
CA ASN A 229 5.49 15.57 -3.97
C ASN A 229 6.43 14.39 -4.17
N TYR A 230 6.87 13.78 -3.07
CA TYR A 230 7.68 12.58 -3.09
C TYR A 230 6.85 11.43 -2.52
N PHE A 231 6.62 10.40 -3.34
CA PHE A 231 5.96 9.16 -2.97
C PHE A 231 7.05 8.10 -2.80
N GLU A 232 7.21 7.53 -1.61
CA GLU A 232 8.22 6.51 -1.31
C GLU A 232 7.57 5.25 -0.77
N SER A 233 7.77 4.12 -1.46
CA SER A 233 7.20 2.82 -1.05
C SER A 233 5.69 2.87 -0.73
N CYS A 234 4.94 3.64 -1.53
CA CYS A 234 3.49 3.64 -1.53
C CYS A 234 2.97 2.38 -2.21
N ASP A 235 2.87 1.28 -1.46
CA ASP A 235 2.59 -0.07 -1.97
C ASP A 235 1.17 -0.55 -1.62
N GLY A 236 0.27 0.35 -1.23
CA GLY A 236 -1.05 0.02 -0.68
C GLY A 236 -1.91 -0.86 -1.59
N GLU A 237 -1.89 -0.58 -2.90
CA GLU A 237 -2.59 -1.32 -3.94
C GLU A 237 -2.06 -0.92 -5.33
N LEU A 238 -2.72 -1.37 -6.40
CA LEU A 238 -2.38 -1.04 -7.78
C LEU A 238 -2.43 0.47 -8.10
N GLU A 239 -3.34 1.26 -7.52
CA GLU A 239 -3.43 2.71 -7.75
C GLU A 239 -2.71 3.52 -6.65
N ILE A 240 -1.46 3.95 -6.86
CA ILE A 240 -0.80 4.94 -5.98
C ILE A 240 -1.60 6.24 -6.03
N ILE A 241 -1.84 6.71 -7.25
CA ILE A 241 -2.72 7.82 -7.55
C ILE A 241 -3.88 7.32 -8.40
N SER A 242 -5.09 7.59 -7.94
CA SER A 242 -6.34 7.35 -8.66
C SER A 242 -6.98 8.69 -9.07
N ASN A 243 -6.73 9.17 -10.28
CA ASN A 243 -7.45 10.31 -10.84
C ASN A 243 -8.87 9.89 -11.25
N LYS A 244 -9.90 10.50 -10.65
CA LYS A 244 -11.32 10.18 -10.91
C LYS A 244 -12.13 11.46 -11.10
N SER A 245 -11.60 12.42 -11.86
CA SER A 245 -12.22 13.70 -12.21
C SER A 245 -11.49 14.40 -13.37
N CYS A 246 -12.06 15.50 -13.88
CA CYS A 246 -11.53 16.20 -15.06
C CYS A 246 -10.58 17.35 -14.71
N GLY A 247 -9.66 17.66 -15.64
CA GLY A 247 -8.85 18.89 -15.64
C GLY A 247 -7.71 18.93 -14.62
N ASN A 248 -7.35 17.81 -14.01
CA ASN A 248 -6.28 17.77 -13.00
C ASN A 248 -4.89 17.79 -13.62
N THR A 249 -3.91 18.25 -12.84
CA THR A 249 -2.50 18.27 -13.21
C THR A 249 -1.67 17.51 -12.18
N TYR A 250 -0.87 16.56 -12.66
CA TYR A 250 0.16 15.83 -11.90
C TYR A 250 1.52 16.17 -12.50
N GLN A 251 2.27 17.03 -11.83
CA GLN A 251 3.49 17.62 -12.39
C GLN A 251 4.67 17.52 -11.43
N ASP A 252 5.89 17.26 -11.90
CA ASP A 252 7.09 17.39 -11.07
C ASP A 252 7.12 16.47 -9.82
N ASN A 253 6.38 15.36 -9.79
CA ASN A 253 6.38 14.44 -8.64
C ASN A 253 7.42 13.33 -8.80
N VAL A 254 7.90 12.78 -7.68
CA VAL A 254 8.80 11.61 -7.65
C VAL A 254 8.08 10.42 -7.05
N PHE A 255 8.16 9.27 -7.71
CA PHE A 255 7.68 7.96 -7.24
C PHE A 255 8.90 7.05 -7.06
N ASP A 256 9.32 6.84 -5.83
CA ASP A 256 10.50 6.06 -5.46
C ASP A 256 10.09 4.70 -4.91
N ALA A 257 10.40 3.66 -5.68
CA ALA A 257 10.15 2.26 -5.34
C ALA A 257 8.69 1.97 -4.91
N CYS A 258 7.71 2.62 -5.52
CA CYS A 258 6.29 2.39 -5.23
C CYS A 258 5.72 1.25 -6.07
N LYS A 259 5.08 0.27 -5.43
CA LYS A 259 4.29 -0.77 -6.09
C LYS A 259 2.92 -0.18 -6.47
N GLY A 260 2.63 -0.11 -7.76
CA GLY A 260 1.40 0.51 -8.28
C GLY A 260 1.68 1.61 -9.30
N THR A 261 0.66 2.41 -9.60
CA THR A 261 0.66 3.32 -10.76
C THR A 261 0.06 4.69 -10.46
N LEU A 262 0.41 5.68 -11.28
CA LEU A 262 -0.43 6.85 -11.52
C LEU A 262 -1.49 6.46 -12.56
N THR A 263 -2.72 6.22 -12.10
CA THR A 263 -3.84 5.85 -12.98
C THR A 263 -4.77 7.02 -13.24
N MET A 264 -4.98 7.32 -14.52
CA MET A 264 -6.06 8.18 -15.01
C MET A 264 -7.38 7.42 -15.05
N ARG A 265 -7.90 7.04 -13.88
CA ARG A 265 -8.91 5.97 -13.73
C ARG A 265 -10.27 6.35 -14.28
N HIS A 266 -10.70 7.57 -14.05
CA HIS A 266 -11.87 8.20 -14.66
C HIS A 266 -11.59 9.69 -14.93
N GLY A 267 -12.46 10.33 -15.73
CA GLY A 267 -12.37 11.74 -16.07
C GLY A 267 -11.43 12.01 -17.25
N GLU A 268 -11.47 13.23 -17.75
CA GLU A 268 -10.81 13.65 -19.00
C GLU A 268 -9.88 14.85 -18.77
N ARG A 269 -9.02 15.15 -19.75
CA ARG A 269 -8.15 16.34 -19.76
C ARG A 269 -7.19 16.38 -18.56
N THR A 270 -6.67 15.23 -18.15
CA THR A 270 -5.60 15.16 -17.14
C THR A 270 -4.25 15.43 -17.80
N LEU A 271 -3.44 16.26 -17.16
CA LEU A 271 -2.04 16.48 -17.52
C LEU A 271 -1.12 15.72 -16.57
N VAL A 272 -0.29 14.82 -17.10
CA VAL A 272 0.78 14.11 -16.38
C VAL A 272 2.11 14.51 -17.00
N GLU A 273 2.84 15.41 -16.33
CA GLU A 273 4.04 16.03 -16.89
C GLU A 273 5.26 16.00 -15.95
N ASN A 274 6.44 15.68 -16.48
CA ASN A 274 7.70 15.79 -15.75
C ASN A 274 7.74 15.03 -14.40
N ASN A 275 7.04 13.90 -14.31
CA ASN A 275 7.09 13.03 -13.14
C ASN A 275 8.23 12.01 -13.30
N TYR A 276 8.84 11.62 -12.18
CA TYR A 276 9.98 10.71 -12.12
C TYR A 276 9.58 9.43 -11.40
N PHE A 277 9.57 8.30 -12.11
CA PHE A 277 9.30 6.97 -11.58
C PHE A 277 10.60 6.19 -11.47
N LEU A 278 11.03 5.94 -10.24
CA LEU A 278 12.27 5.26 -9.88
C LEU A 278 11.94 3.87 -9.35
N GLY A 279 11.82 2.89 -10.25
CA GLY A 279 11.41 1.53 -9.87
C GLY A 279 12.45 0.73 -9.09
N LYS A 280 13.74 1.05 -9.29
CA LYS A 280 14.87 0.31 -8.67
C LYS A 280 14.78 -1.21 -8.86
N ARG A 281 14.08 -1.68 -9.91
CA ARG A 281 13.78 -3.09 -10.17
C ARG A 281 12.97 -3.79 -9.08
N LYS A 282 12.36 -3.05 -8.15
CA LYS A 282 11.46 -3.63 -7.14
C LYS A 282 10.24 -4.22 -7.84
N HIS A 283 9.85 -5.43 -7.42
CA HIS A 283 8.74 -6.16 -8.02
C HIS A 283 7.43 -5.36 -7.98
N ASN A 284 6.61 -5.47 -9.03
CA ASN A 284 5.33 -4.77 -9.21
C ASN A 284 5.38 -3.23 -9.18
N THR A 285 6.56 -2.62 -9.32
CA THR A 285 6.67 -1.17 -9.55
C THR A 285 6.10 -0.80 -10.91
N GLY A 286 5.15 0.14 -10.94
CA GLY A 286 4.43 0.55 -12.14
C GLY A 286 4.55 2.04 -12.43
N GLY A 287 4.12 2.42 -13.62
CA GLY A 287 4.25 3.79 -14.11
C GLY A 287 2.91 4.45 -14.32
N ILE A 288 2.60 4.78 -15.58
CA ILE A 288 1.42 5.58 -15.94
C ILE A 288 0.40 4.71 -16.65
N ARG A 289 -0.85 4.74 -16.18
CA ARG A 289 -1.97 4.03 -16.81
C ARG A 289 -2.99 5.01 -17.39
N VAL A 290 -3.14 4.95 -18.72
CA VAL A 290 -3.96 5.82 -19.56
C VAL A 290 -5.30 5.16 -19.88
N ILE A 291 -6.37 5.86 -19.51
CA ILE A 291 -7.76 5.49 -19.74
C ILE A 291 -8.53 6.80 -20.03
N ASN A 292 -9.70 6.70 -20.66
CA ASN A 292 -10.59 7.83 -20.91
C ASN A 292 -10.01 8.87 -21.89
N GLU A 293 -10.70 10.00 -22.01
CA GLU A 293 -10.55 10.92 -23.13
C GLU A 293 -9.53 12.05 -22.83
N ARG A 294 -8.82 12.48 -23.88
CA ARG A 294 -8.00 13.69 -23.95
C ARG A 294 -6.94 13.79 -22.86
N GLN A 295 -6.35 12.66 -22.48
CA GLN A 295 -5.25 12.62 -21.52
C GLN A 295 -3.95 13.11 -22.17
N THR A 296 -3.11 13.80 -21.41
CA THR A 296 -1.77 14.22 -21.86
C THR A 296 -0.71 13.65 -20.92
N VAL A 297 0.22 12.86 -21.47
CA VAL A 297 1.34 12.25 -20.76
C VAL A 297 2.63 12.69 -21.44
N LYS A 298 3.37 13.63 -20.83
CA LYS A 298 4.57 14.16 -21.48
C LYS A 298 5.75 14.40 -20.57
N ASN A 299 6.96 14.31 -21.13
CA ASN A 299 8.20 14.66 -20.44
C ASN A 299 8.44 13.86 -19.14
N ASN A 300 7.83 12.68 -18.97
CA ASN A 300 8.04 11.87 -17.78
C ASN A 300 9.32 11.03 -17.90
N TYR A 301 10.00 10.85 -16.77
CA TYR A 301 11.16 9.97 -16.63
C TYR A 301 10.73 8.69 -15.91
N ILE A 302 10.92 7.54 -16.55
CA ILE A 302 10.44 6.25 -16.08
C ILE A 302 11.61 5.26 -16.16
N SER A 303 12.05 4.75 -15.02
CA SER A 303 13.27 3.94 -14.95
C SER A 303 13.14 2.75 -14.01
N GLY A 304 13.49 1.56 -14.49
CA GLY A 304 13.63 0.38 -13.64
C GLY A 304 12.32 -0.24 -13.15
N LEU A 305 11.21 -0.05 -13.86
CA LEU A 305 9.90 -0.58 -13.47
C LEU A 305 9.70 -2.02 -13.97
N THR A 306 9.08 -2.87 -13.13
CA THR A 306 8.92 -4.31 -13.42
C THR A 306 7.47 -4.78 -13.43
N GLY A 307 6.50 -3.89 -13.20
CA GLY A 307 5.09 -4.25 -13.15
C GLY A 307 4.57 -4.69 -14.53
N TYR A 308 3.73 -5.71 -14.53
CA TYR A 308 3.05 -6.26 -15.71
C TYR A 308 1.55 -5.92 -15.69
N ARG A 309 0.89 -6.11 -16.83
CA ARG A 309 -0.54 -5.86 -17.03
C ARG A 309 -0.89 -4.39 -16.80
N PHE A 310 -1.85 -4.15 -15.91
CA PHE A 310 -2.25 -2.83 -15.46
C PHE A 310 -1.17 -2.09 -14.66
N ARG A 311 -0.03 -2.73 -14.39
CA ARG A 311 1.11 -2.15 -13.67
C ARG A 311 2.32 -1.90 -14.58
N GLY A 312 2.15 -1.96 -15.90
CA GLY A 312 3.21 -1.61 -16.85
C GLY A 312 3.86 -0.25 -16.59
N ALA A 313 5.06 -0.06 -17.13
CA ALA A 313 5.74 1.23 -17.12
C ALA A 313 4.92 2.30 -17.84
N LEU A 314 4.26 1.91 -18.92
CA LEU A 314 3.24 2.69 -19.60
C LEU A 314 2.12 1.74 -20.07
N VAL A 315 0.88 2.04 -19.73
CA VAL A 315 -0.28 1.23 -20.07
C VAL A 315 -1.33 2.10 -20.75
N VAL A 316 -1.76 1.71 -21.96
CA VAL A 316 -2.92 2.27 -22.65
C VAL A 316 -4.01 1.20 -22.68
N MET A 317 -5.12 1.44 -21.99
CA MET A 317 -6.17 0.42 -21.82
C MET A 317 -7.19 0.41 -22.97
N ASN A 318 -7.79 -0.75 -23.19
CA ASN A 318 -9.09 -0.83 -23.87
C ASN A 318 -10.20 -0.31 -22.93
N GLY A 319 -11.25 0.24 -23.54
CA GLY A 319 -12.46 0.70 -22.86
C GLY A 319 -13.65 -0.22 -23.10
N VAL A 320 -14.74 0.06 -22.38
CA VAL A 320 -16.06 -0.55 -22.56
C VAL A 320 -16.88 0.35 -23.52
N PRO A 321 -17.41 -0.18 -24.63
CA PRO A 321 -18.31 0.60 -25.49
C PRO A 321 -19.51 1.14 -24.70
N ASN A 322 -19.87 2.41 -24.88
CA ASN A 322 -20.94 3.08 -24.12
C ASN A 322 -20.78 2.93 -22.59
N SER A 323 -19.53 3.01 -22.11
CA SER A 323 -19.15 2.74 -20.72
C SER A 323 -20.03 3.48 -19.68
N PRO A 324 -20.58 2.76 -18.68
CA PRO A 324 -21.06 3.35 -17.44
C PRO A 324 -19.97 4.14 -16.69
N LEU A 325 -20.36 5.06 -15.80
CA LEU A 325 -19.44 5.95 -15.06
C LEU A 325 -18.39 5.23 -14.20
N ASN A 326 -18.71 4.02 -13.72
CA ASN A 326 -17.83 3.22 -12.88
C ASN A 326 -17.01 2.18 -13.66
N ARG A 327 -17.18 2.11 -14.99
CA ARG A 327 -16.39 1.23 -15.87
C ARG A 327 -15.22 2.01 -16.48
N TYR A 328 -14.72 1.56 -17.63
CA TYR A 328 -13.54 2.10 -18.29
C TYR A 328 -13.98 2.77 -19.60
N ASN A 329 -13.85 4.09 -19.73
CA ASN A 329 -14.13 4.74 -21.01
C ASN A 329 -12.98 4.48 -21.99
N GLN A 330 -13.33 4.42 -23.28
CA GLN A 330 -12.38 4.33 -24.38
C GLN A 330 -11.32 5.41 -24.27
N VAL A 331 -10.08 5.06 -24.58
CA VAL A 331 -9.02 6.04 -24.77
C VAL A 331 -9.27 6.76 -26.10
N ASP A 332 -9.59 8.06 -26.04
CA ASP A 332 -9.85 8.88 -27.21
C ASP A 332 -9.06 10.20 -27.10
N GLY A 333 -8.21 10.50 -28.09
CA GLY A 333 -7.48 11.76 -28.11
C GLY A 333 -6.32 11.84 -27.12
N ALA A 334 -5.71 10.71 -26.73
CA ALA A 334 -4.55 10.73 -25.83
C ALA A 334 -3.30 11.26 -26.54
N VAL A 335 -2.49 12.06 -25.84
CA VAL A 335 -1.20 12.55 -26.31
C VAL A 335 -0.11 12.04 -25.39
N ILE A 336 0.76 11.16 -25.89
CA ILE A 336 1.84 10.53 -25.14
C ILE A 336 3.17 10.91 -25.79
N SER A 337 3.85 11.94 -25.26
CA SER A 337 5.00 12.51 -25.95
C SER A 337 6.23 12.79 -25.09
N ASN A 338 7.42 12.73 -25.70
CA ASN A 338 8.66 13.19 -25.05
C ASN A 338 9.00 12.45 -23.75
N ASN A 339 8.52 11.21 -23.54
CA ASN A 339 8.81 10.44 -22.32
C ASN A 339 10.10 9.60 -22.47
N LEU A 340 10.79 9.37 -21.35
CA LEU A 340 11.95 8.49 -21.24
C LEU A 340 11.54 7.22 -20.49
N ILE A 341 11.60 6.07 -21.14
CA ILE A 341 11.31 4.77 -20.53
C ILE A 341 12.56 3.91 -20.63
N LEU A 342 13.24 3.76 -19.50
CA LEU A 342 14.58 3.19 -19.38
C LEU A 342 14.56 1.93 -18.51
N ASN A 343 15.19 0.84 -18.96
CA ASN A 343 15.34 -0.43 -18.22
C ASN A 343 14.06 -0.88 -17.49
N SER A 344 12.92 -0.69 -18.15
CA SER A 344 11.60 -1.03 -17.65
C SER A 344 11.01 -2.12 -18.52
N ASP A 345 10.16 -2.98 -17.94
CA ASP A 345 9.87 -4.27 -18.56
C ASP A 345 8.68 -4.25 -19.51
N HIS A 346 7.64 -3.45 -19.24
CA HIS A 346 6.37 -3.58 -19.97
C HIS A 346 5.78 -2.24 -20.40
N VAL A 347 5.58 -2.09 -21.71
CA VAL A 347 4.69 -1.10 -22.33
C VAL A 347 3.52 -1.86 -22.94
N GLN A 348 2.31 -1.56 -22.47
CA GLN A 348 1.11 -2.34 -22.83
C GLN A 348 0.09 -1.50 -23.58
N LEU A 349 -0.29 -1.95 -24.77
CA LEU A 349 -1.23 -1.28 -25.64
C LEU A 349 -2.51 -2.11 -25.78
N CYS A 350 -3.66 -1.45 -25.63
CA CYS A 350 -4.98 -2.08 -25.57
C CYS A 350 -5.14 -3.03 -24.37
N ALA A 351 -4.41 -2.77 -23.28
CA ALA A 351 -4.37 -3.64 -22.12
C ALA A 351 -5.76 -3.89 -21.52
N GLY A 352 -6.02 -5.15 -21.14
CA GLY A 352 -7.31 -5.60 -20.64
C GLY A 352 -8.36 -5.85 -21.73
N SER A 353 -7.99 -5.91 -23.00
CA SER A 353 -8.93 -6.29 -24.07
C SER A 353 -9.60 -7.62 -23.77
N ASP A 354 -10.93 -7.62 -23.82
CA ASP A 354 -11.77 -8.81 -23.68
C ASP A 354 -13.15 -8.52 -24.31
N THR A 355 -14.10 -9.45 -24.15
CA THR A 355 -15.44 -9.31 -24.70
C THR A 355 -16.19 -8.07 -24.20
N GLU A 356 -15.91 -7.59 -22.98
CA GLU A 356 -16.51 -6.39 -22.41
C GLU A 356 -15.71 -5.13 -22.78
N ARG A 357 -14.39 -5.18 -22.60
CA ARG A 357 -13.43 -4.12 -22.90
C ARG A 357 -12.97 -4.21 -24.36
N SER A 358 -13.89 -3.97 -25.28
CA SER A 358 -13.70 -4.11 -26.73
C SER A 358 -13.54 -2.79 -27.49
N ALA A 359 -13.51 -1.65 -26.80
CA ALA A 359 -13.28 -0.34 -27.42
C ALA A 359 -11.79 0.00 -27.41
N THR A 360 -11.12 -0.14 -28.55
CA THR A 360 -9.69 0.15 -28.72
C THR A 360 -9.38 1.66 -28.66
N PRO A 361 -8.13 2.06 -28.37
CA PRO A 361 -7.74 3.48 -28.41
C PRO A 361 -7.96 4.12 -29.78
N ILE A 362 -8.46 5.36 -29.81
CA ILE A 362 -8.71 6.13 -31.03
C ILE A 362 -8.17 7.56 -30.95
N ASN A 363 -7.97 8.19 -32.12
CA ASN A 363 -7.51 9.58 -32.28
C ASN A 363 -6.29 9.94 -31.42
N SER A 364 -5.45 8.97 -31.09
CA SER A 364 -4.38 9.11 -30.10
C SER A 364 -3.02 9.21 -30.78
N THR A 365 -2.05 9.78 -30.08
CA THR A 365 -0.68 9.97 -30.58
C THR A 365 0.33 9.50 -29.54
N MET A 366 1.35 8.78 -30.00
CA MET A 366 2.53 8.42 -29.23
C MET A 366 3.77 8.90 -29.99
N SER A 367 4.37 10.01 -29.56
CA SER A 367 5.43 10.67 -30.32
C SER A 367 6.67 11.04 -29.54
N ASP A 368 7.83 11.00 -30.20
CA ASP A 368 9.09 11.47 -29.64
C ASP A 368 9.43 10.84 -28.27
N ASN A 369 9.09 9.59 -28.04
CA ASN A 369 9.48 8.89 -26.81
C ASN A 369 10.82 8.16 -27.01
N ILE A 370 11.57 7.94 -25.93
CA ILE A 370 12.74 7.06 -25.92
C ILE A 370 12.40 5.83 -25.09
N PHE A 371 12.46 4.67 -25.73
CA PHE A 371 12.40 3.36 -25.12
C PHE A 371 13.79 2.73 -25.18
N MET A 372 14.41 2.46 -24.04
CA MET A 372 15.72 1.78 -24.01
C MET A 372 15.73 0.76 -22.88
N THR A 373 15.73 -0.52 -23.23
CA THR A 373 15.72 -1.60 -22.25
C THR A 373 16.57 -2.78 -22.72
N ASN A 374 17.09 -3.52 -21.74
CA ASN A 374 17.70 -4.83 -21.93
C ASN A 374 17.24 -5.81 -20.84
N THR A 375 16.18 -5.45 -20.11
CA THR A 375 15.69 -6.21 -18.94
C THR A 375 14.54 -7.14 -19.30
N ASN A 376 13.80 -6.85 -20.38
CA ASN A 376 12.80 -7.72 -20.96
C ASN A 376 12.90 -7.64 -22.50
N PRO A 377 13.13 -8.77 -23.22
CA PRO A 377 13.24 -8.79 -24.69
C PRO A 377 11.91 -8.54 -25.43
N SER A 378 10.80 -8.45 -24.69
CA SER A 378 9.46 -8.16 -25.21
C SER A 378 8.88 -6.93 -24.50
N LEU A 379 9.49 -5.76 -24.71
CA LEU A 379 9.04 -4.51 -24.08
C LEU A 379 7.57 -4.21 -24.39
N PHE A 380 7.16 -4.31 -25.66
CA PHE A 380 5.80 -4.01 -26.08
C PHE A 380 4.91 -5.26 -26.05
N THR A 381 3.71 -5.11 -25.50
CA THR A 381 2.64 -6.11 -25.63
C THR A 381 1.40 -5.42 -26.19
N VAL A 382 0.87 -5.98 -27.29
CA VAL A 382 -0.31 -5.46 -28.00
C VAL A 382 -1.44 -6.47 -27.84
N TYR A 383 -2.55 -6.05 -27.24
CA TYR A 383 -3.68 -6.93 -26.92
C TYR A 383 -4.84 -6.81 -27.92
N ASP A 384 -4.85 -5.78 -28.76
CA ASP A 384 -5.94 -5.49 -29.71
C ASP A 384 -5.47 -4.54 -30.83
N ASP A 385 -6.36 -4.12 -31.73
CA ASP A 385 -6.05 -3.15 -32.78
C ASP A 385 -5.55 -1.82 -32.21
N ILE A 386 -4.39 -1.38 -32.69
CA ILE A 386 -3.70 -0.14 -32.32
C ILE A 386 -3.71 0.91 -33.44
N SER A 387 -4.48 0.68 -34.51
CA SER A 387 -4.57 1.60 -35.66
C SER A 387 -5.03 3.02 -35.31
N GLY A 388 -5.76 3.17 -34.19
CA GLY A 388 -6.18 4.47 -33.66
C GLY A 388 -5.09 5.23 -32.89
N ILE A 389 -3.88 4.69 -32.79
CA ILE A 389 -2.70 5.35 -32.21
C ILE A 389 -1.71 5.67 -33.33
N GLN A 390 -1.47 6.95 -33.58
CA GLN A 390 -0.41 7.40 -34.47
C GLN A 390 0.95 7.38 -33.74
N PHE A 391 1.92 6.66 -34.29
CA PHE A 391 3.29 6.61 -33.80
C PHE A 391 4.20 7.51 -34.64
N GLU A 392 5.01 8.37 -34.02
CA GLU A 392 5.90 9.28 -34.74
C GLU A 392 7.18 9.61 -33.94
N GLY A 393 8.35 9.60 -34.59
CA GLY A 393 9.58 10.12 -33.97
C GLY A 393 10.10 9.35 -32.75
N ASN A 394 9.55 8.18 -32.42
CA ASN A 394 9.97 7.39 -31.27
C ASN A 394 11.32 6.71 -31.51
N PHE A 395 12.08 6.48 -30.44
CA PHE A 395 13.35 5.76 -30.47
C PHE A 395 13.27 4.51 -29.63
N VAL A 396 13.85 3.42 -30.13
CA VAL A 396 13.92 2.12 -29.46
C VAL A 396 15.32 1.51 -29.65
N ASN A 397 15.84 0.70 -28.72
CA ASN A 397 17.09 -0.01 -28.99
C ASN A 397 16.90 -1.14 -30.03
N LYS A 398 17.95 -1.44 -30.80
CA LYS A 398 17.91 -2.34 -31.99
C LYS A 398 17.41 -3.76 -31.70
N GLU A 399 17.62 -4.25 -30.48
CA GLU A 399 17.30 -5.60 -30.07
C GLU A 399 15.80 -5.80 -29.79
N GLU A 400 15.04 -4.70 -29.64
CA GLU A 400 13.63 -4.75 -29.29
C GLU A 400 12.71 -4.83 -30.51
N ASN A 401 11.62 -5.58 -30.35
CA ASN A 401 10.53 -5.58 -31.30
C ASN A 401 9.63 -4.35 -31.09
N VAL A 402 9.20 -3.73 -32.18
CA VAL A 402 8.26 -2.60 -32.17
C VAL A 402 6.84 -3.05 -32.53
N PRO A 403 5.80 -2.39 -32.01
CA PRO A 403 4.42 -2.74 -32.31
C PRO A 403 4.04 -2.43 -33.77
N VAL A 404 4.72 -1.46 -34.39
CA VAL A 404 4.58 -1.07 -35.81
C VAL A 404 5.93 -0.60 -36.35
N GLU A 405 6.21 -0.83 -37.64
CA GLU A 405 7.47 -0.41 -38.25
C GLU A 405 7.56 1.13 -38.40
N ASN A 406 6.48 1.77 -38.84
CA ASN A 406 6.43 3.22 -39.02
C ASN A 406 6.30 3.95 -37.68
N GLY A 407 7.05 5.03 -37.51
CA GLY A 407 7.00 5.86 -36.30
C GLY A 407 8.06 5.55 -35.24
N PHE A 408 8.84 4.49 -35.43
CA PHE A 408 9.97 4.12 -34.59
C PHE A 408 11.30 4.17 -35.34
N LYS A 409 12.36 4.57 -34.65
CA LYS A 409 13.74 4.50 -35.12
C LYS A 409 14.60 3.71 -34.16
N SER A 410 15.15 2.60 -34.66
CA SER A 410 16.11 1.79 -33.91
C SER A 410 17.45 2.50 -33.75
N ILE A 411 18.02 2.42 -32.54
CA ILE A 411 19.31 2.99 -32.15
C ILE A 411 20.08 2.01 -31.27
N ASP A 412 21.38 2.20 -31.09
CA ASP A 412 22.16 1.35 -30.16
C ASP A 412 21.74 1.62 -28.71
N TYR A 413 21.65 0.56 -27.90
CA TYR A 413 21.43 0.70 -26.47
C TYR A 413 22.61 1.43 -25.82
N GLN A 414 22.37 2.62 -25.28
CA GLN A 414 23.41 3.41 -24.61
C GLN A 414 22.81 4.27 -23.49
N LEU A 415 22.91 3.77 -22.26
CA LEU A 415 22.57 4.50 -21.04
C LEU A 415 23.83 4.75 -20.21
N THR A 416 23.92 5.96 -19.65
CA THR A 416 24.99 6.33 -18.71
C THR A 416 24.36 6.94 -17.47
N LYS A 417 24.96 6.72 -16.30
CA LYS A 417 24.62 7.50 -15.11
C LYS A 417 25.15 8.93 -15.29
N ASN A 418 24.30 9.92 -15.08
CA ASN A 418 24.68 11.32 -15.11
C ASN A 418 25.23 11.79 -13.75
N SER A 419 25.55 13.08 -13.62
CA SER A 419 26.07 13.68 -12.38
C SER A 419 25.10 13.61 -11.20
N ASN A 420 23.80 13.43 -11.45
CA ASN A 420 22.75 13.31 -10.45
C ASN A 420 22.48 11.85 -10.05
N GLY A 421 23.30 10.90 -10.54
CA GLY A 421 23.15 9.48 -10.25
C GLY A 421 22.01 8.78 -11.02
N LEU A 422 21.30 9.50 -11.90
CA LEU A 422 20.19 8.97 -12.69
C LEU A 422 20.70 8.39 -14.03
N LEU A 423 20.05 7.33 -14.51
CA LEU A 423 20.31 6.83 -15.86
C LEU A 423 19.81 7.84 -16.88
N SER A 424 20.54 7.99 -17.98
CA SER A 424 20.17 8.93 -19.02
C SER A 424 20.66 8.46 -20.38
N ALA A 425 19.84 8.72 -21.41
CA ALA A 425 20.25 8.65 -22.79
C ALA A 425 21.16 9.84 -23.15
N SER A 426 21.78 9.83 -24.33
CA SER A 426 22.66 10.94 -24.74
C SER A 426 21.91 12.29 -24.79
N LYS A 427 22.57 13.38 -24.37
CA LYS A 427 22.01 14.75 -24.43
C LYS A 427 21.48 15.14 -25.81
N LYS A 428 22.13 14.65 -26.87
CA LYS A 428 21.68 14.86 -28.26
C LYS A 428 20.30 14.23 -28.51
N LEU A 429 20.06 13.04 -27.97
CA LEU A 429 18.79 12.35 -28.11
C LEU A 429 17.70 13.02 -27.27
N LEU A 430 18.01 13.40 -26.03
CA LEU A 430 17.09 14.17 -25.17
C LEU A 430 16.62 15.46 -25.86
N LYS A 431 17.55 16.23 -26.43
CA LYS A 431 17.22 17.45 -27.18
C LYS A 431 16.38 17.15 -28.43
N LYS A 432 16.66 16.04 -29.11
CA LYS A 432 15.94 15.65 -30.32
C LYS A 432 14.47 15.36 -30.05
N ILE A 433 14.19 14.70 -28.93
CA ILE A 433 12.82 14.43 -28.51
C ILE A 433 12.19 15.56 -27.71
N GLY A 434 12.81 16.75 -27.60
CA GLY A 434 12.25 17.84 -26.81
C GLY A 434 12.08 17.52 -25.31
N PHE A 435 12.86 16.58 -24.76
CA PHE A 435 12.87 16.34 -23.31
C PHE A 435 13.34 17.63 -22.60
N LYS A 436 12.66 17.98 -21.51
CA LYS A 436 12.82 19.28 -20.87
C LYS A 436 14.01 19.21 -19.91
N GLY A 437 15.09 19.90 -20.25
CA GLY A 437 16.29 19.98 -19.40
C GLY A 437 17.17 18.73 -19.43
N ASP A 438 18.12 18.67 -18.50
CA ASP A 438 18.87 17.44 -18.20
C ASP A 438 18.02 16.53 -17.30
N VAL A 439 18.33 15.23 -17.23
CA VAL A 439 17.64 14.29 -16.32
C VAL A 439 18.04 14.59 -14.87
N GLU A 440 17.11 15.14 -14.08
CA GLU A 440 17.32 15.58 -12.70
C GLU A 440 16.00 15.50 -11.94
N LEU A 441 16.05 15.08 -10.67
CA LEU A 441 14.84 15.01 -9.86
C LEU A 441 14.21 16.41 -9.74
N PRO A 442 12.90 16.55 -9.98
CA PRO A 442 12.21 17.84 -9.90
C PRO A 442 12.02 18.33 -8.45
N VAL A 443 12.17 17.42 -7.48
CA VAL A 443 12.21 17.67 -6.04
C VAL A 443 13.00 16.52 -5.38
N SER A 444 13.82 16.82 -4.38
CA SER A 444 14.54 15.83 -3.59
C SER A 444 13.70 15.31 -2.41
N ARG A 445 14.14 14.21 -1.82
CA ARG A 445 13.51 13.61 -0.64
C ARG A 445 13.63 14.53 0.60
N GLU A 446 14.71 15.30 0.68
CA GLU A 446 15.00 16.24 1.77
C GLU A 446 14.16 17.52 1.66
N GLU A 447 13.80 17.94 0.44
CA GLU A 447 13.01 19.15 0.16
C GLU A 447 11.52 19.01 0.52
N VAL A 448 11.00 17.80 0.69
CA VAL A 448 9.59 17.55 0.97
C VAL A 448 9.30 17.24 2.43
N GLY A 449 8.03 17.33 2.83
CA GLY A 449 7.56 17.02 4.17
C GLY A 449 7.94 18.06 5.22
N PRO A 450 7.62 17.81 6.50
CA PRO A 450 7.90 18.74 7.56
C PRO A 450 9.39 18.73 7.92
N ALA A 451 9.96 19.91 8.16
CA ALA A 451 11.40 20.07 8.39
C ALA A 451 11.92 19.40 9.68
N PHE A 452 11.02 19.07 10.62
CA PHE A 452 11.37 18.41 11.88
C PHE A 452 11.34 16.88 11.79
N TYR A 453 10.80 16.31 10.71
CA TYR A 453 10.66 14.87 10.59
C TYR A 453 11.91 14.27 9.96
N ASP A 454 12.52 13.35 10.69
CA ASP A 454 13.58 12.50 10.17
C ASP A 454 12.94 11.37 9.34
N LYS A 455 13.26 11.35 8.05
CA LYS A 455 12.73 10.35 7.11
C LYS A 455 13.58 9.06 7.12
N ASP A 456 14.75 9.05 7.75
CA ASP A 456 15.68 7.91 7.76
C ASP A 456 15.45 7.00 8.98
N THR A 457 14.18 6.73 9.29
CA THR A 457 13.81 5.79 10.36
C THR A 457 14.13 4.37 9.94
N LYS A 458 15.19 3.80 10.54
CA LYS A 458 15.56 2.40 10.33
C LYS A 458 14.52 1.48 10.99
N VAL A 459 13.77 0.74 10.17
CA VAL A 459 12.98 -0.40 10.64
C VAL A 459 13.91 -1.59 10.77
N ILE A 460 14.05 -2.13 11.99
CA ILE A 460 14.89 -3.30 12.26
C ILE A 460 14.11 -4.55 11.89
N GLY A 461 14.58 -5.31 10.90
CA GLY A 461 13.99 -6.58 10.50
C GLY A 461 14.56 -7.78 11.28
N LEU A 462 14.15 -8.99 10.88
CA LEU A 462 14.71 -10.25 11.36
C LEU A 462 16.25 -10.30 11.21
N ASN A 463 16.94 -10.87 12.20
CA ASN A 463 18.40 -11.10 12.21
C ASN A 463 19.28 -9.83 12.16
N GLU A 464 18.74 -8.66 12.51
CA GLU A 464 19.52 -7.41 12.55
C GLU A 464 19.93 -6.96 13.96
N GLY A 465 19.46 -7.66 14.99
CA GLY A 465 19.77 -7.41 16.40
C GLY A 465 20.98 -8.21 16.89
N LYS A 466 21.06 -8.38 18.21
CA LYS A 466 22.10 -9.18 18.87
C LYS A 466 21.63 -10.62 19.10
N GLU A 467 22.59 -11.51 19.32
CA GLU A 467 22.31 -12.86 19.80
C GLU A 467 22.09 -12.87 21.32
N ILE A 468 21.10 -13.67 21.76
CA ILE A 468 20.76 -13.90 23.17
C ILE A 468 20.74 -15.41 23.37
N HIS A 469 21.71 -15.96 24.11
CA HIS A 469 21.71 -17.37 24.47
C HIS A 469 20.57 -17.67 25.45
N VAL A 470 19.78 -18.70 25.12
CA VAL A 470 18.62 -19.12 25.91
C VAL A 470 18.92 -20.48 26.53
N GLN A 471 18.90 -20.56 27.85
CA GLN A 471 19.08 -21.82 28.58
C GLN A 471 17.88 -22.75 28.35
N PRO A 472 18.07 -24.08 28.30
CA PRO A 472 16.97 -25.02 28.17
C PRO A 472 16.07 -25.02 29.39
N GLY A 473 14.82 -25.45 29.21
CA GLY A 473 13.86 -25.54 30.30
C GLY A 473 12.45 -25.05 29.97
N ILE A 474 11.67 -24.81 31.02
CA ILE A 474 10.26 -24.44 30.93
C ILE A 474 10.14 -22.93 30.74
N ASN A 475 9.49 -22.51 29.65
CA ASN A 475 9.21 -21.12 29.28
C ASN A 475 10.45 -20.20 29.16
N THR A 476 11.66 -20.73 29.09
CA THR A 476 12.89 -19.92 28.96
C THR A 476 12.92 -19.12 27.66
N ILE A 477 12.29 -19.63 26.59
CA ILE A 477 12.04 -18.88 25.35
C ILE A 477 11.19 -17.63 25.63
N ILE A 478 10.14 -17.74 26.45
CA ILE A 478 9.24 -16.63 26.77
C ILE A 478 9.98 -15.60 27.63
N GLU A 479 10.73 -16.05 28.62
CA GLU A 479 11.57 -15.17 29.45
C GLU A 479 12.60 -14.41 28.59
N ALA A 480 13.19 -15.08 27.59
CA ALA A 480 14.10 -14.44 26.64
C ALA A 480 13.39 -13.42 25.74
N LEU A 481 12.17 -13.72 25.27
CA LEU A 481 11.34 -12.78 24.51
C LEU A 481 11.02 -11.51 25.30
N GLU A 482 10.77 -11.62 26.61
CA GLU A 482 10.53 -10.46 27.49
C GLU A 482 11.75 -9.52 27.62
N MET A 483 12.96 -10.03 27.33
CA MET A 483 14.21 -9.27 27.38
C MET A 483 14.76 -8.86 26.00
N ALA A 484 14.19 -9.41 24.93
CA ALA A 484 14.67 -9.20 23.56
C ALA A 484 14.19 -7.86 22.99
N ASN A 485 14.92 -7.37 21.99
CA ASN A 485 14.56 -6.20 21.20
C ASN A 485 14.23 -6.63 19.76
N PRO A 486 13.54 -5.77 18.98
CA PRO A 486 13.35 -6.00 17.55
C PRO A 486 14.66 -6.38 16.84
N GLY A 487 14.61 -7.46 16.08
CA GLY A 487 15.71 -8.05 15.31
C GLY A 487 16.62 -9.01 16.06
N ASP A 488 16.49 -9.14 17.39
CA ASP A 488 17.35 -10.03 18.17
C ASP A 488 17.15 -11.51 17.77
N ILE A 489 18.20 -12.31 17.99
CA ILE A 489 18.26 -13.74 17.69
C ILE A 489 18.34 -14.49 19.01
N LEU A 490 17.30 -15.25 19.34
CA LEU A 490 17.29 -16.18 20.47
C LEU A 490 18.02 -17.45 20.04
N LEU A 491 19.18 -17.69 20.65
CA LEU A 491 20.06 -18.79 20.31
C LEU A 491 19.88 -19.93 21.33
N LEU A 492 19.32 -21.05 20.88
CA LEU A 492 18.91 -22.19 21.69
C LEU A 492 20.00 -23.26 21.64
N GLU A 493 20.40 -23.77 22.80
CA GLU A 493 21.39 -24.84 22.94
C GLU A 493 20.91 -26.11 22.22
N GLY A 494 21.76 -26.64 21.33
CA GLY A 494 21.41 -27.78 20.49
C GLY A 494 21.21 -29.07 21.28
N ASN A 495 20.29 -29.90 20.80
CA ASN A 495 19.91 -31.19 21.41
C ASN A 495 19.27 -31.11 22.81
N GLU A 496 18.92 -29.91 23.27
CA GLU A 496 18.19 -29.71 24.53
C GLU A 496 16.68 -29.48 24.28
N GLU A 497 15.88 -29.61 25.35
CA GLU A 497 14.43 -29.41 25.30
C GLU A 497 13.99 -28.05 25.89
N TYR A 498 13.10 -27.38 25.16
CA TYR A 498 12.48 -26.11 25.53
C TYR A 498 10.96 -26.30 25.60
N VAL A 499 10.40 -26.25 26.80
CA VAL A 499 8.99 -26.59 27.03
C VAL A 499 8.16 -25.31 27.18
N LEU A 500 7.21 -25.10 26.28
CA LEU A 500 6.24 -24.02 26.33
C LEU A 500 4.97 -24.48 27.06
N THR A 501 4.80 -24.05 28.30
CA THR A 501 3.56 -24.23 29.08
C THR A 501 2.63 -23.03 28.99
N LYS A 502 3.08 -21.97 28.30
CA LYS A 502 2.31 -20.77 27.95
C LYS A 502 2.49 -20.48 26.46
N THR A 503 1.55 -19.73 25.89
CA THR A 503 1.70 -19.22 24.52
C THR A 503 2.73 -18.10 24.51
N ALA A 504 3.69 -18.16 23.59
CA ALA A 504 4.66 -17.10 23.34
C ALA A 504 4.05 -16.09 22.36
N TYR A 505 3.79 -14.88 22.84
CA TYR A 505 3.29 -13.78 22.01
C TYR A 505 4.47 -13.04 21.37
N ILE A 506 4.42 -12.84 20.06
CA ILE A 506 5.45 -12.15 19.29
C ILE A 506 4.89 -10.77 18.90
N HIS A 507 5.62 -9.71 19.25
CA HIS A 507 5.22 -8.30 19.06
C HIS A 507 6.30 -7.48 18.35
N PHE A 508 7.33 -8.12 17.82
CA PHE A 508 8.44 -7.51 17.11
C PHE A 508 9.15 -8.58 16.27
N PRO A 509 10.00 -8.19 15.31
CA PRO A 509 10.82 -9.14 14.56
C PRO A 509 11.77 -9.92 15.46
N VAL A 510 11.70 -11.24 15.48
CA VAL A 510 12.60 -12.09 16.28
C VAL A 510 12.90 -13.41 15.59
N THR A 511 14.13 -13.90 15.77
CA THR A 511 14.56 -15.21 15.25
C THR A 511 14.80 -16.17 16.41
N LEU A 512 14.26 -17.38 16.34
CA LEU A 512 14.62 -18.48 17.23
C LEU A 512 15.50 -19.45 16.43
N LYS A 513 16.74 -19.63 16.88
CA LYS A 513 17.76 -20.39 16.16
C LYS A 513 18.40 -21.45 17.04
N GLY A 514 18.52 -22.69 16.58
CA GLY A 514 19.23 -23.75 17.29
C GLY A 514 20.74 -23.78 17.02
N GLU A 515 21.57 -24.00 18.05
CA GLU A 515 23.01 -24.35 17.96
C GLU A 515 23.18 -25.87 17.77
N GLY A 516 22.52 -26.40 16.73
CA GLY A 516 22.12 -27.80 16.64
C GLY A 516 20.60 -27.92 16.75
N LYS A 517 20.04 -29.10 16.48
CA LYS A 517 18.59 -29.35 16.48
C LYS A 517 17.96 -29.28 17.90
N ALA A 518 17.86 -28.08 18.47
CA ALA A 518 17.15 -27.82 19.73
C ALA A 518 15.67 -28.18 19.58
N THR A 519 15.08 -28.81 20.60
CA THR A 519 13.70 -29.32 20.54
C THR A 519 12.73 -28.42 21.30
N ILE A 520 11.78 -27.82 20.59
CA ILE A 520 10.67 -27.08 21.17
C ILE A 520 9.48 -28.03 21.37
N LEU A 521 9.02 -28.12 22.61
CA LEU A 521 7.83 -28.86 23.03
C LEU A 521 6.75 -27.86 23.45
N SER A 522 5.51 -28.04 23.01
CA SER A 522 4.38 -27.20 23.46
C SER A 522 3.35 -28.02 24.21
N GLU A 523 2.98 -27.56 25.41
CA GLU A 523 1.81 -28.04 26.18
C GLU A 523 0.58 -27.13 25.96
N LYS A 524 0.67 -26.19 25.03
CA LYS A 524 -0.43 -25.29 24.65
C LYS A 524 -0.98 -25.63 23.29
N SER A 525 -2.26 -25.30 23.13
CA SER A 525 -2.99 -25.39 21.86
C SER A 525 -2.47 -24.45 20.78
N VAL A 526 -1.74 -23.40 21.18
CA VAL A 526 -1.02 -22.45 20.34
C VAL A 526 0.33 -22.22 20.99
N ALA A 527 1.43 -22.58 20.33
CA ALA A 527 2.77 -22.38 20.86
C ALA A 527 3.20 -20.92 20.72
N PHE A 528 3.12 -20.37 19.49
CA PHE A 528 3.47 -19.00 19.15
C PHE A 528 2.27 -18.26 18.57
N GLN A 529 2.02 -17.03 19.03
CA GLN A 529 0.98 -16.15 18.48
C GLN A 529 1.61 -14.85 17.97
N LEU A 530 1.49 -14.59 16.68
CA LEU A 530 1.94 -13.37 16.01
C LEU A 530 0.90 -12.25 16.21
N GLU A 531 1.34 -11.09 16.66
CA GLU A 531 0.53 -9.89 16.84
C GLU A 531 1.00 -8.77 15.90
N ASN A 532 0.42 -7.56 15.98
CA ASN A 532 0.96 -6.41 15.24
C ASN A 532 2.45 -6.22 15.53
N GLU A 533 3.21 -5.81 14.50
CA GLU A 533 4.67 -5.62 14.52
C GLU A 533 5.48 -6.92 14.59
N ALA A 534 4.84 -8.09 14.60
CA ALA A 534 5.54 -9.37 14.61
C ALA A 534 6.16 -9.73 13.26
N ASP A 535 7.43 -10.13 13.29
CA ASP A 535 8.00 -11.07 12.32
C ASP A 535 8.61 -12.24 13.11
N LEU A 536 8.50 -13.46 12.59
CA LEU A 536 9.05 -14.64 13.25
C LEU A 536 9.84 -15.52 12.27
N GLU A 537 11.07 -15.83 12.63
CA GLU A 537 11.86 -16.86 11.99
C GLU A 537 12.14 -18.02 12.95
N LEU A 538 11.84 -19.24 12.52
CA LEU A 538 12.21 -20.49 13.17
C LEU A 538 13.32 -21.13 12.34
N ASN A 539 14.51 -21.30 12.92
CA ASN A 539 15.71 -21.67 12.18
C ASN A 539 16.48 -22.81 12.86
N HIS A 540 16.69 -23.91 12.17
CA HIS A 540 17.49 -25.03 12.68
C HIS A 540 16.93 -25.66 13.98
N LEU A 541 15.62 -25.92 14.00
CA LEU A 541 14.88 -26.39 15.19
C LEU A 541 14.18 -27.73 14.94
N VAL A 542 13.93 -28.47 16.02
CA VAL A 542 12.94 -29.55 16.07
C VAL A 542 11.70 -29.02 16.78
N ILE A 543 10.53 -29.13 16.16
CA ILE A 543 9.24 -28.81 16.77
C ILE A 543 8.48 -30.12 16.94
N ASP A 544 8.34 -30.56 18.18
CA ASP A 544 7.72 -31.84 18.51
C ASP A 544 6.48 -31.62 19.38
N ALA A 545 5.31 -31.87 18.80
CA ALA A 545 4.03 -31.58 19.45
C ALA A 545 3.46 -32.76 20.25
N LYS A 546 4.27 -33.77 20.59
CA LYS A 546 3.86 -34.93 21.38
C LYS A 546 3.20 -34.60 22.73
N ASN A 547 3.51 -33.43 23.31
CA ASN A 547 2.99 -32.96 24.61
C ASN A 547 1.82 -31.98 24.47
N ALA A 548 1.35 -31.69 23.26
CA ALA A 548 0.23 -30.77 23.05
C ALA A 548 -1.05 -31.31 23.73
N PRO A 549 -2.02 -30.44 24.05
CA PRO A 549 -3.27 -30.90 24.64
C PRO A 549 -4.06 -31.76 23.65
N ASP A 550 -4.66 -32.86 24.12
CA ASP A 550 -5.54 -33.73 23.33
C ASP A 550 -6.87 -33.03 23.02
N GLN A 551 -6.86 -32.19 22.01
CA GLN A 551 -8.03 -31.48 21.51
C GLN A 551 -7.84 -31.09 20.05
N SER A 552 -8.95 -30.96 19.33
CA SER A 552 -8.94 -30.55 17.93
C SER A 552 -8.62 -29.06 17.76
N GLY A 553 -7.99 -28.71 16.64
CA GLY A 553 -7.81 -27.31 16.25
C GLY A 553 -6.57 -26.62 16.84
N ASN A 554 -5.65 -27.41 17.41
CA ASN A 554 -4.33 -26.95 17.83
C ASN A 554 -3.53 -26.39 16.65
N CYS A 555 -2.55 -25.53 16.96
CA CYS A 555 -1.52 -25.12 16.01
C CYS A 555 -0.20 -24.80 16.70
N ILE A 556 0.89 -24.83 15.93
CA ILE A 556 2.20 -24.39 16.43
C ILE A 556 2.24 -22.86 16.40
N VAL A 557 1.95 -22.27 15.24
CA VAL A 557 1.92 -20.82 15.05
C VAL A 557 0.50 -20.39 14.70
N SER A 558 0.04 -19.30 15.31
CA SER A 558 -1.12 -18.57 14.81
C SER A 558 -0.87 -17.09 14.69
N THR A 559 -1.67 -16.41 13.88
CA THR A 559 -1.82 -14.95 14.00
C THR A 559 -2.77 -14.63 15.15
N SER A 560 -2.92 -13.34 15.45
CA SER A 560 -3.94 -12.82 16.35
C SER A 560 -5.33 -13.27 15.90
N ARG A 561 -6.21 -13.53 16.88
CA ARG A 561 -7.64 -13.79 16.62
C ARG A 561 -8.41 -12.51 16.26
N TYR A 562 -7.81 -11.37 16.57
CA TYR A 562 -8.34 -10.05 16.27
C TYR A 562 -7.62 -9.49 15.03
N SER A 563 -8.15 -8.41 14.46
CA SER A 563 -7.52 -7.75 13.34
C SER A 563 -6.09 -7.34 13.69
N MET A 564 -5.16 -7.70 12.81
CA MET A 564 -3.85 -7.07 12.75
C MET A 564 -3.92 -6.03 11.66
N ASN A 565 -3.42 -4.82 11.88
CA ASN A 565 -3.28 -3.83 10.83
C ASN A 565 -1.85 -3.77 10.29
N ASP A 566 -0.85 -4.36 10.94
CA ASP A 566 0.50 -4.53 10.41
C ASP A 566 0.65 -5.84 9.64
N ASN A 567 1.43 -5.84 8.56
CA ASN A 567 1.76 -7.08 7.85
C ASN A 567 2.91 -7.80 8.56
N TYR A 568 2.97 -9.13 8.46
CA TYR A 568 4.00 -9.93 9.12
C TYR A 568 4.81 -10.78 8.15
N ILE A 569 6.01 -11.18 8.57
CA ILE A 569 6.86 -12.17 7.91
C ILE A 569 6.95 -13.41 8.80
N PHE A 570 6.72 -14.58 8.23
CA PHE A 570 6.91 -15.85 8.92
C PHE A 570 7.82 -16.78 8.11
N LYS A 571 8.94 -17.21 8.71
CA LYS A 571 9.93 -18.08 8.08
C LYS A 571 10.17 -19.33 8.90
N THR A 572 10.27 -20.47 8.23
CA THR A 572 10.67 -21.76 8.80
C THR A 572 11.80 -22.33 7.95
N LEU A 573 13.01 -22.32 8.49
CA LEU A 573 14.24 -22.66 7.78
C LEU A 573 14.93 -23.84 8.48
N ASP A 574 15.31 -24.88 7.74
CA ASP A 574 16.07 -26.01 8.28
C ASP A 574 15.44 -26.67 9.53
N CYS A 575 14.12 -26.77 9.55
CA CYS A 575 13.38 -27.28 10.71
C CYS A 575 12.87 -28.72 10.49
N GLU A 576 12.72 -29.46 11.59
CA GLU A 576 11.99 -30.73 11.63
C GLU A 576 10.72 -30.57 12.47
N ILE A 577 9.56 -30.76 11.86
CA ILE A 577 8.25 -30.60 12.49
C ILE A 577 7.58 -31.98 12.54
N ARG A 578 7.24 -32.45 13.72
CA ARG A 578 6.67 -33.80 13.90
C ARG A 578 5.63 -33.91 15.01
N ASN A 579 4.84 -34.97 14.93
CA ASN A 579 3.87 -35.37 15.95
C ASN A 579 2.76 -34.33 16.19
N LEU A 580 2.36 -33.57 15.16
CA LEU A 580 1.17 -32.71 15.19
C LEU A 580 -0.06 -33.59 14.93
N ASN A 581 -0.24 -34.63 15.73
CA ASN A 581 -1.22 -35.69 15.46
C ASN A 581 -1.95 -36.23 16.70
N ILE A 582 -1.78 -35.59 17.87
CA ILE A 582 -2.46 -36.04 19.10
C ILE A 582 -3.99 -36.10 18.96
N ASN A 583 -4.56 -35.19 18.18
CA ASN A 583 -5.96 -35.18 17.78
C ASN A 583 -6.06 -34.68 16.33
N HIS A 584 -7.26 -34.67 15.75
CA HIS A 584 -7.47 -34.20 14.39
C HIS A 584 -7.35 -32.67 14.25
N THR A 585 -7.05 -32.19 13.04
CA THR A 585 -7.01 -30.74 12.72
C THR A 585 -5.95 -29.99 13.54
N PHE A 586 -4.76 -30.57 13.70
CA PHE A 586 -3.60 -29.88 14.26
C PHE A 586 -2.80 -29.23 13.12
N ASN A 587 -2.90 -27.91 12.98
CA ASN A 587 -2.24 -27.17 11.90
C ASN A 587 -0.81 -26.77 12.29
N PHE A 588 0.06 -26.51 11.32
CA PHE A 588 1.33 -25.85 11.63
C PHE A 588 1.12 -24.35 11.80
N LEU A 589 0.77 -23.65 10.71
CA LEU A 589 0.34 -22.26 10.72
C LEU A 589 -1.18 -22.16 10.57
N LYS A 590 -1.81 -21.49 11.54
CA LYS A 590 -3.24 -21.14 11.50
C LYS A 590 -3.42 -19.63 11.58
N ILE A 591 -3.90 -19.03 10.50
CA ILE A 591 -4.19 -17.60 10.47
C ILE A 591 -5.68 -17.32 10.77
N TYR A 592 -6.00 -16.05 10.97
CA TYR A 592 -7.35 -15.54 11.21
C TYR A 592 -7.69 -14.42 10.21
N PRO A 593 -9.00 -14.13 9.99
CA PRO A 593 -9.41 -13.03 9.11
C PRO A 593 -8.78 -11.69 9.48
N SER A 594 -8.64 -10.80 8.50
CA SER A 594 -8.01 -9.48 8.65
C SER A 594 -6.54 -9.52 9.07
N THR A 595 -5.84 -10.62 8.82
CA THR A 595 -4.38 -10.72 8.96
C THR A 595 -3.74 -10.93 7.60
N MET A 596 -2.52 -10.42 7.40
CA MET A 596 -1.86 -10.40 6.11
C MET A 596 -0.36 -10.63 6.28
N ALA A 597 0.17 -11.66 5.64
CA ALA A 597 1.60 -11.89 5.56
C ALA A 597 2.18 -11.13 4.36
N ASP A 598 3.27 -10.40 4.58
CA ASP A 598 4.13 -9.98 3.48
C ASP A 598 4.82 -11.22 2.89
N THR A 599 5.31 -12.14 3.73
CA THR A 599 5.94 -13.38 3.25
C THR A 599 5.73 -14.53 4.24
N VAL A 600 5.34 -15.69 3.71
CA VAL A 600 5.42 -16.98 4.39
C VAL A 600 6.43 -17.84 3.64
N LEU A 601 7.51 -18.26 4.32
CA LEU A 601 8.58 -19.07 3.75
C LEU A 601 8.77 -20.36 4.54
N ILE A 602 8.76 -21.49 3.84
CA ILE A 602 9.25 -22.79 4.32
C ILE A 602 10.40 -23.21 3.43
N GLU A 603 11.59 -23.41 4.00
CA GLU A 603 12.79 -23.79 3.28
C GLU A 603 13.54 -24.91 4.00
N ASN A 604 14.06 -25.87 3.24
CA ASN A 604 14.92 -26.94 3.74
C ASN A 604 14.33 -27.67 4.97
N SER A 605 13.01 -27.85 5.01
CA SER A 605 12.32 -28.30 6.23
C SER A 605 11.58 -29.62 6.00
N GLN A 606 11.42 -30.38 7.10
CA GLN A 606 10.79 -31.70 7.09
C GLN A 606 9.56 -31.71 7.98
N PHE A 607 8.44 -32.18 7.45
CA PHE A 607 7.17 -32.31 8.17
C PHE A 607 6.73 -33.77 8.15
N ASP A 608 6.47 -34.37 9.31
CA ASP A 608 5.92 -35.73 9.42
C ASP A 608 4.79 -35.80 10.46
N GLN A 609 3.74 -36.55 10.13
CA GLN A 609 2.59 -36.83 11.01
C GLN A 609 1.86 -35.55 11.48
N VAL A 610 1.17 -34.90 10.55
CA VAL A 610 0.37 -33.70 10.83
C VAL A 610 -1.09 -33.94 10.46
N THR A 611 -2.03 -33.76 11.40
CA THR A 611 -3.46 -34.04 11.15
C THR A 611 -4.25 -32.86 10.57
N GLY A 612 -3.68 -31.66 10.61
CA GLY A 612 -4.22 -30.43 10.02
C GLY A 612 -3.42 -29.98 8.80
N SER A 613 -3.61 -28.72 8.39
CA SER A 613 -2.90 -28.13 7.27
C SER A 613 -1.56 -27.55 7.69
N ILE A 614 -0.58 -27.48 6.78
CA ILE A 614 0.68 -26.78 7.07
C ILE A 614 0.46 -25.27 7.03
N LEU A 615 -0.10 -24.75 5.93
CA LEU A 615 -0.41 -23.33 5.71
C LEU A 615 -1.90 -23.16 5.37
N ALA A 616 -2.72 -22.76 6.36
CA ALA A 616 -4.15 -22.52 6.18
C ALA A 616 -4.45 -21.04 5.87
N LEU A 617 -4.14 -20.58 4.64
CA LEU A 617 -4.16 -19.18 4.18
C LEU A 617 -5.48 -18.80 3.45
N ASP A 618 -6.59 -19.33 3.95
CA ASP A 618 -7.92 -19.39 3.32
C ASP A 618 -8.99 -18.64 4.12
N LYS A 619 -8.68 -17.50 4.76
CA LYS A 619 -9.57 -16.87 5.75
C LYS A 619 -10.42 -15.72 5.22
N GLU A 620 -10.08 -15.17 4.06
CA GLU A 620 -10.86 -14.12 3.39
C GLU A 620 -11.84 -14.69 2.35
N VAL A 621 -12.90 -15.37 2.80
CA VAL A 621 -13.81 -16.15 1.93
C VAL A 621 -15.05 -15.40 1.45
N ASP A 622 -15.12 -14.09 1.66
CA ASP A 622 -16.27 -13.25 1.30
C ASP A 622 -16.29 -12.81 -0.17
N ASP A 623 -15.31 -13.24 -0.97
CA ASP A 623 -15.17 -12.94 -2.41
C ASP A 623 -15.05 -11.44 -2.74
N LEU A 624 -14.43 -10.66 -1.83
CA LEU A 624 -14.20 -9.23 -2.00
C LEU A 624 -12.78 -8.87 -2.48
N GLY A 625 -12.02 -9.86 -2.96
CA GLY A 625 -10.63 -9.66 -3.42
C GLY A 625 -9.60 -9.55 -2.29
N MET A 626 -10.00 -9.76 -1.04
CA MET A 626 -9.12 -9.85 0.11
C MET A 626 -8.36 -11.19 0.11
N TYR A 627 -7.13 -11.22 0.64
CA TYR A 627 -6.31 -12.42 0.78
C TYR A 627 -5.35 -12.27 1.97
N ASN A 628 -4.66 -13.34 2.35
CA ASN A 628 -3.89 -13.40 3.60
C ASN A 628 -2.36 -13.50 3.45
N ALA A 629 -1.82 -13.66 2.24
CA ALA A 629 -0.37 -13.70 2.03
C ALA A 629 0.03 -13.21 0.63
N GLU A 630 1.00 -12.28 0.58
CA GLU A 630 1.51 -11.74 -0.70
C GLU A 630 2.50 -12.70 -1.35
N TYR A 631 3.44 -13.25 -0.59
CA TYR A 631 4.39 -14.26 -1.04
C TYR A 631 4.26 -15.53 -0.19
N VAL A 632 4.02 -16.67 -0.83
CA VAL A 632 4.04 -18.00 -0.21
C VAL A 632 5.10 -18.83 -0.91
N ILE A 633 6.19 -19.12 -0.23
CA ILE A 633 7.36 -19.78 -0.80
C ILE A 633 7.59 -21.07 -0.01
N ILE A 634 7.59 -22.20 -0.70
CA ILE A 634 7.84 -23.53 -0.14
C ILE A 634 8.93 -24.16 -0.99
N GLN A 635 10.12 -24.37 -0.44
CA GLN A 635 11.24 -24.89 -1.22
C GLN A 635 12.11 -25.90 -0.49
N GLN A 636 12.71 -26.82 -1.26
CA GLN A 636 13.69 -27.80 -0.77
C GLN A 636 13.18 -28.59 0.44
N SER A 637 11.87 -28.90 0.49
CA SER A 637 11.20 -29.39 1.70
C SER A 637 10.47 -30.70 1.46
N SER A 638 10.33 -31.50 2.52
CA SER A 638 9.63 -32.79 2.45
C SER A 638 8.46 -32.86 3.41
N PHE A 639 7.31 -33.30 2.91
CA PHE A 639 6.06 -33.42 3.65
C PHE A 639 5.57 -34.86 3.58
N LYS A 640 5.43 -35.49 4.75
CA LYS A 640 5.06 -36.88 4.88
C LYS A 640 3.89 -37.05 5.85
N ASN A 641 2.92 -37.90 5.51
CA ASN A 641 1.78 -38.21 6.37
C ASN A 641 1.05 -36.94 6.87
N ILE A 642 0.66 -36.09 5.92
CA ILE A 642 -0.10 -34.88 6.21
C ILE A 642 -1.55 -35.18 5.86
N ASP A 643 -2.43 -35.23 6.85
CA ASP A 643 -3.83 -35.61 6.64
C ASP A 643 -4.58 -34.60 5.76
N ASN A 644 -4.24 -33.32 5.86
CA ASN A 644 -4.89 -32.21 5.17
C ASN A 644 -3.97 -31.58 4.10
N THR A 645 -4.18 -30.31 3.74
CA THR A 645 -3.41 -29.59 2.72
C THR A 645 -2.05 -29.10 3.23
N ILE A 646 -1.04 -29.05 2.35
CA ILE A 646 0.22 -28.33 2.62
C ILE A 646 -0.05 -26.83 2.59
N ALA A 647 -0.71 -26.34 1.54
CA ALA A 647 -1.14 -24.95 1.46
C ALA A 647 -2.55 -24.88 0.89
N ASP A 648 -3.38 -24.08 1.54
CA ASP A 648 -4.69 -23.65 1.07
C ASP A 648 -4.67 -22.12 0.97
N VAL A 649 -4.48 -21.61 -0.24
CA VAL A 649 -4.31 -20.17 -0.50
C VAL A 649 -5.54 -19.67 -1.24
N TYR A 650 -6.22 -18.68 -0.66
CA TYR A 650 -7.48 -18.16 -1.18
C TYR A 650 -7.44 -16.66 -1.47
N ARG A 651 -7.87 -16.28 -2.68
CA ARG A 651 -8.30 -14.94 -3.05
C ARG A 651 -9.54 -15.03 -3.94
N GLY A 652 -10.71 -14.82 -3.36
CA GLY A 652 -11.98 -14.89 -4.07
C GLY A 652 -12.42 -13.57 -4.73
N GLY A 653 -13.45 -13.65 -5.57
CA GLY A 653 -14.06 -12.47 -6.19
C GLY A 653 -13.51 -12.09 -7.56
N THR A 654 -13.76 -10.83 -7.95
CA THR A 654 -13.41 -10.28 -9.27
C THR A 654 -12.56 -9.01 -9.19
N ASP A 655 -11.89 -8.78 -8.06
CA ASP A 655 -11.00 -7.64 -7.91
C ASP A 655 -9.71 -7.81 -8.76
N GLU A 656 -9.24 -6.72 -9.36
CA GLU A 656 -8.02 -6.64 -10.17
C GLU A 656 -7.04 -5.58 -9.63
N SER A 657 -7.20 -5.18 -8.37
CA SER A 657 -6.52 -4.04 -7.75
C SER A 657 -5.31 -4.45 -6.91
N THR A 658 -5.04 -5.75 -6.80
CA THR A 658 -3.98 -6.33 -5.96
C THR A 658 -2.83 -6.92 -6.79
N PHE A 659 -1.80 -7.38 -6.08
CA PHE A 659 -0.56 -7.91 -6.64
C PHE A 659 -0.49 -9.44 -6.56
N GLY A 660 -0.73 -9.99 -5.37
CA GLY A 660 -0.72 -11.42 -5.11
C GLY A 660 -2.10 -12.06 -4.93
N PRO A 661 -2.14 -13.29 -4.40
CA PRO A 661 -0.97 -14.05 -3.93
C PRO A 661 0.02 -14.42 -5.03
N ASN A 662 1.31 -14.45 -4.69
CA ASN A 662 2.39 -15.01 -5.49
C ASN A 662 2.89 -16.26 -4.76
N VAL A 663 2.90 -17.41 -5.44
CA VAL A 663 3.20 -18.70 -4.85
C VAL A 663 4.32 -19.39 -5.61
N GLU A 664 5.32 -19.87 -4.87
CA GLU A 664 6.45 -20.64 -5.40
C GLU A 664 6.57 -21.95 -4.60
N VAL A 665 6.55 -23.09 -5.30
CA VAL A 665 6.71 -24.43 -4.72
C VAL A 665 7.81 -25.17 -5.48
N LEU A 666 9.01 -25.24 -4.91
CA LEU A 666 10.22 -25.61 -5.64
C LEU A 666 10.94 -26.78 -4.96
N ASP A 667 11.35 -27.80 -5.71
CA ASP A 667 12.14 -28.93 -5.17
C ASP A 667 11.53 -29.53 -3.88
N CYS A 668 10.25 -29.89 -3.94
CA CYS A 668 9.51 -30.42 -2.79
C CYS A 668 9.02 -31.84 -3.00
N THR A 669 8.99 -32.63 -1.92
CA THR A 669 8.42 -33.99 -1.93
C THR A 669 7.16 -34.08 -1.05
N PHE A 670 6.09 -34.66 -1.59
CA PHE A 670 4.79 -34.83 -0.94
C PHE A 670 4.39 -36.31 -0.88
N GLU A 671 4.60 -36.97 0.25
CA GLU A 671 4.30 -38.38 0.47
C GLU A 671 3.08 -38.57 1.39
N ASN A 672 2.03 -39.22 0.90
CA ASN A 672 0.80 -39.49 1.68
C ASN A 672 0.17 -38.21 2.26
N VAL A 673 -0.16 -37.26 1.38
CA VAL A 673 -0.71 -35.95 1.74
C VAL A 673 -2.17 -35.82 1.30
N GLY A 674 -3.04 -35.28 2.16
CA GLY A 674 -4.35 -34.73 1.80
C GLY A 674 -5.53 -35.71 1.73
N HIS A 675 -5.39 -36.95 2.23
CA HIS A 675 -6.42 -38.00 2.11
C HIS A 675 -7.50 -37.99 3.20
N SER A 676 -7.41 -37.11 4.19
CA SER A 676 -8.37 -37.09 5.29
C SER A 676 -9.77 -36.69 4.80
N LYS A 677 -10.80 -37.33 5.36
CA LYS A 677 -12.20 -36.93 5.13
C LYS A 677 -12.51 -35.52 5.66
N ARG A 678 -11.63 -34.97 6.50
CA ARG A 678 -11.73 -33.60 7.04
C ARG A 678 -11.07 -32.57 6.11
N ASN A 679 -10.26 -33.02 5.15
CA ASN A 679 -9.80 -32.18 4.06
C ASN A 679 -10.97 -31.94 3.10
N LYS A 680 -11.63 -30.79 3.24
CA LYS A 680 -12.77 -30.43 2.38
C LYS A 680 -12.33 -30.16 0.94
N GLU A 681 -11.10 -29.69 0.77
CA GLU A 681 -10.51 -29.45 -0.55
C GLU A 681 -10.18 -30.75 -1.27
N GLN A 682 -10.00 -31.87 -0.56
CA GLN A 682 -9.62 -33.17 -1.14
C GLN A 682 -8.41 -33.03 -2.07
N SER A 683 -7.39 -32.31 -1.59
CA SER A 683 -6.19 -31.94 -2.34
C SER A 683 -4.95 -32.01 -1.45
N SER A 684 -3.77 -32.11 -2.05
CA SER A 684 -2.51 -31.90 -1.34
C SER A 684 -2.17 -30.41 -1.24
N LEU A 685 -2.51 -29.64 -2.28
CA LEU A 685 -2.31 -28.20 -2.40
C LEU A 685 -3.53 -27.61 -3.11
N THR A 686 -4.03 -26.47 -2.63
CA THR A 686 -5.13 -25.72 -3.25
C THR A 686 -4.74 -24.26 -3.44
N PHE A 687 -4.91 -23.79 -4.67
CA PHE A 687 -4.63 -22.40 -5.05
C PHE A 687 -5.85 -21.79 -5.73
N HIS A 688 -6.57 -20.93 -5.01
CA HIS A 688 -7.72 -20.18 -5.52
C HIS A 688 -7.33 -18.72 -5.71
N GLY A 689 -7.39 -18.23 -6.95
CA GLY A 689 -7.18 -16.83 -7.30
C GLY A 689 -5.75 -16.30 -7.13
N VAL A 690 -4.79 -17.21 -6.98
CA VAL A 690 -3.34 -16.92 -7.06
C VAL A 690 -3.01 -16.25 -8.39
N GLN A 691 -2.25 -15.15 -8.35
CA GLN A 691 -1.96 -14.31 -9.52
C GLN A 691 -0.67 -14.71 -10.23
N LYS A 692 0.30 -15.24 -9.48
CA LYS A 692 1.51 -15.87 -10.00
C LYS A 692 1.74 -17.18 -9.26
N LEU A 693 1.81 -18.29 -9.98
CA LEU A 693 2.12 -19.61 -9.44
C LEU A 693 3.29 -20.21 -10.23
N GLU A 694 4.33 -20.61 -9.53
CA GLU A 694 5.42 -21.42 -10.06
C GLU A 694 5.55 -22.70 -9.21
N ILE A 695 5.49 -23.84 -9.88
CA ILE A 695 5.77 -25.14 -9.26
C ILE A 695 6.84 -25.83 -10.11
N ASP A 696 7.97 -26.16 -9.50
CA ASP A 696 9.10 -26.76 -10.19
C ASP A 696 9.76 -27.88 -9.38
N GLU A 697 10.28 -28.88 -10.08
CA GLU A 697 11.07 -29.99 -9.53
C GLU A 697 10.39 -30.75 -8.37
N CYS A 698 9.05 -30.80 -8.35
CA CYS A 698 8.30 -31.40 -7.24
C CYS A 698 7.89 -32.86 -7.48
N HIS A 699 7.80 -33.63 -6.39
CA HIS A 699 7.47 -35.06 -6.42
C HIS A 699 6.28 -35.39 -5.50
N TRP A 700 5.19 -35.89 -6.06
CA TRP A 700 4.04 -36.42 -5.32
C TRP A 700 4.09 -37.95 -5.29
N VAL A 701 3.90 -38.55 -4.11
CA VAL A 701 3.80 -39.99 -3.90
C VAL A 701 2.56 -40.31 -3.08
N LYS A 702 1.60 -41.03 -3.68
CA LYS A 702 0.37 -41.47 -3.01
C LYS A 702 -0.35 -40.32 -2.31
N SER A 703 -0.45 -39.17 -2.95
CA SER A 703 -1.04 -37.96 -2.38
C SER A 703 -2.36 -37.61 -3.08
N ALA A 704 -3.16 -36.75 -2.46
CA ALA A 704 -4.30 -36.12 -3.08
C ALA A 704 -3.83 -35.13 -4.18
N PRO A 705 -4.67 -34.81 -5.18
CA PRO A 705 -4.26 -33.99 -6.31
C PRO A 705 -3.91 -32.55 -5.91
N LEU A 706 -3.15 -31.87 -6.78
CA LEU A 706 -3.02 -30.41 -6.77
C LEU A 706 -4.28 -29.79 -7.41
N LYS A 707 -4.86 -28.77 -6.76
CA LYS A 707 -6.05 -28.06 -7.24
C LYS A 707 -5.78 -26.60 -7.56
N LEU A 708 -6.21 -26.16 -8.74
CA LEU A 708 -6.12 -24.78 -9.21
C LEU A 708 -7.52 -24.22 -9.48
N PHE A 709 -7.81 -23.04 -8.95
CA PHE A 709 -8.99 -22.27 -9.32
C PHE A 709 -8.53 -20.89 -9.80
N LEU A 710 -8.39 -20.77 -11.13
CA LEU A 710 -7.90 -19.56 -11.78
C LEU A 710 -9.06 -18.55 -11.90
N THR A 711 -8.85 -17.35 -11.34
CA THR A 711 -9.82 -16.25 -11.38
C THR A 711 -9.42 -15.22 -12.43
N ASN A 712 -10.06 -14.04 -12.42
CA ASN A 712 -9.68 -12.92 -13.26
C ASN A 712 -8.28 -12.38 -12.90
N GLY A 713 -7.78 -11.43 -13.70
CA GLY A 713 -6.44 -10.87 -13.50
C GLY A 713 -5.39 -11.36 -14.49
N GLU A 714 -5.73 -12.32 -15.36
CA GLU A 714 -4.81 -13.05 -16.24
C GLU A 714 -3.66 -13.68 -15.45
N PRO A 715 -3.99 -14.57 -14.49
CA PRO A 715 -2.99 -15.19 -13.63
C PRO A 715 -2.00 -16.01 -14.47
N ILE A 716 -0.74 -16.00 -14.05
CA ILE A 716 0.33 -16.79 -14.65
C ILE A 716 0.53 -18.01 -13.76
N SER A 717 0.36 -19.21 -14.31
CA SER A 717 0.53 -20.46 -13.57
C SER A 717 1.35 -21.44 -14.38
N GLU A 718 2.54 -21.76 -13.87
CA GLU A 718 3.52 -22.61 -14.52
C GLU A 718 3.84 -23.80 -13.61
N ILE A 719 3.72 -25.02 -14.14
CA ILE A 719 4.04 -26.25 -13.41
C ILE A 719 5.00 -27.05 -14.29
N LYS A 720 6.24 -27.23 -13.84
CA LYS A 720 7.29 -27.86 -14.64
C LYS A 720 8.10 -28.89 -13.84
N ASN A 721 8.70 -29.84 -14.56
CA ASN A 721 9.59 -30.88 -14.03
C ASN A 721 9.03 -31.70 -12.84
N CYS A 722 7.70 -31.85 -12.77
CA CYS A 722 7.04 -32.54 -11.66
C CYS A 722 6.77 -34.02 -11.96
N THR A 723 6.82 -34.86 -10.93
CA THR A 723 6.40 -36.26 -11.01
C THR A 723 5.27 -36.56 -10.04
N PHE A 724 4.19 -37.15 -10.55
CA PHE A 724 3.03 -37.60 -9.79
C PHE A 724 2.98 -39.14 -9.81
N GLN A 725 3.39 -39.76 -8.70
CA GLN A 725 3.36 -41.20 -8.51
C GLN A 725 2.17 -41.61 -7.65
N GLU A 726 1.35 -42.52 -8.17
CA GLU A 726 0.12 -43.02 -7.50
C GLU A 726 -0.75 -41.86 -6.97
N THR A 727 -0.74 -40.74 -7.69
CA THR A 727 -1.39 -39.48 -7.33
C THR A 727 -2.21 -39.03 -8.53
N ASP A 728 -3.43 -38.57 -8.28
CA ASP A 728 -4.32 -38.08 -9.33
C ASP A 728 -3.72 -36.87 -10.05
N LYS A 729 -4.17 -36.66 -11.29
CA LYS A 729 -3.76 -35.49 -12.09
C LYS A 729 -4.18 -34.19 -11.41
N VAL A 730 -3.48 -33.11 -11.77
CA VAL A 730 -3.89 -31.74 -11.43
C VAL A 730 -5.34 -31.50 -11.84
N VAL A 731 -6.12 -30.87 -10.96
CA VAL A 731 -7.52 -30.49 -11.19
C VAL A 731 -7.60 -28.98 -11.29
N ALA A 732 -8.13 -28.46 -12.40
CA ALA A 732 -8.26 -27.03 -12.64
C ALA A 732 -9.65 -26.67 -13.19
N ASN A 733 -10.11 -25.44 -12.92
CA ASN A 733 -11.35 -24.90 -13.50
C ASN A 733 -11.20 -24.37 -14.93
N SER A 734 -9.97 -24.23 -15.43
CA SER A 734 -9.67 -23.78 -16.79
C SER A 734 -8.28 -24.25 -17.24
N ASP A 735 -8.02 -24.24 -18.54
CA ASP A 735 -6.74 -24.64 -19.15
C ASP A 735 -5.72 -23.50 -19.24
N LYS A 736 -5.91 -22.40 -18.49
CA LYS A 736 -5.04 -21.21 -18.51
C LYS A 736 -3.80 -21.36 -17.62
N TYR A 737 -3.14 -22.51 -17.68
CA TYR A 737 -1.87 -22.81 -17.00
C TYR A 737 -0.98 -23.61 -17.95
N SER A 738 0.33 -23.65 -17.70
CA SER A 738 1.28 -24.37 -18.53
C SER A 738 1.87 -25.59 -17.82
N PHE A 739 2.17 -26.63 -18.61
CA PHE A 739 2.88 -27.82 -18.19
C PHE A 739 4.15 -28.03 -19.00
N GLU A 740 5.23 -28.38 -18.32
CA GLU A 740 6.48 -28.79 -18.93
C GLU A 740 7.06 -30.01 -18.18
N ASN A 741 7.53 -31.03 -18.89
CA ASN A 741 8.21 -32.20 -18.32
C ASN A 741 7.46 -32.91 -17.16
N ILE A 742 6.13 -33.06 -17.27
CA ILE A 742 5.31 -33.73 -16.26
C ILE A 742 5.32 -35.25 -16.44
N LYS A 743 5.64 -35.99 -15.37
CA LYS A 743 5.65 -37.45 -15.35
C LYS A 743 4.54 -38.01 -14.46
N MET A 744 3.63 -38.80 -15.03
CA MET A 744 2.63 -39.56 -14.26
C MET A 744 3.08 -41.02 -14.13
N ILE A 745 3.15 -41.55 -12.91
CA ILE A 745 3.47 -42.96 -12.63
C ILE A 745 2.26 -43.58 -11.95
N ASN A 746 1.42 -44.27 -12.74
CA ASN A 746 0.26 -45.00 -12.22
C ASN A 746 0.67 -46.41 -11.77
N LYS A 747 -0.15 -47.05 -10.93
CA LYS A 747 0.03 -48.43 -10.49
C LYS A 747 -0.01 -49.44 -11.63
#